data_AF-A0A260ZQJ2-F1
#
_entry.id   AF-A0A260ZQJ2-F1
#
_cell.length_a   1.000
_cell.length_b   1.000
_cell.length_c   1.000
_cell.angle_alpha   90.00
_cell.angle_beta   90.00
_cell.angle_gamma   90.00
#
_symmetry.space_group_name_H-M   'P 1'
#
loop_
_entity.id
_entity.type
_entity.pdbx_description
1 polymer ?
#
loop_
_entity_poly.entity_id
_entity_poly.type
_entity_poly.pdbx_seq_one_letter_code
_entity_poly.pdbx_strand_id
1 'polypeptide(L)'
;MSDFYITLVSNAQATSTISNFKTHLASPLNFNKPYEVALCSIIYPTSHDLIAKTLKSDGKYENEFSVWYDKQEFKCSIPHCSFDSPLELITFLNYTLTNIVSRATNDTKVRIDLFSYDSIFKRITVPKHPKVTKVELSDRLSYFLGLNKVLTTFPVIGQYSVYSGSDLMYIYSDGLIEPQITSHMKVPLLKVITISTGIMGNVDQSFTNPLYVPVRSSYVDQIGIQIKNDRDQFIPFNSGKIVVVLHFRPIRRVRRLVKKVKKPRTNSKKSAPSAPANICLFDTPPSQVAFSKGRWMTYTPSNAVDSKGPYTFNVFDSAHFFQLNRTYVSFKLRLKNVEANGTGEPVKIIHTNFSGATFFNQIKLSFNNVQVYDSSYYNFKSYILTLLGENSDTKDGYLTAAGWQDHEDDDQRALTDKNHLDLCAPLLLEPFQTERLLVPHINIQLTLYRSSDTFCMQSTKDTKAELEITDLKLHMRAIDVVSSATIALENRLRTTPAQYPFTASKVKLISVPEGRLELPFSTLYHDIIPRRIIVGLLDPETVVTKDSLKFDHFNLSDIQIDAGGTMYPAQPIHCDFENKNYAEAFARFYEELGGVSDGCNPRISYKMYREGFTFFVFNLSAIDSSNAWELSVDINLATYLVLKFGKHNHLSASEIREMNRHLRQMDVPLVWNGCNGLPVDLTCELSLDSTPRNHSFVKLVTRPGKGPKHQFVTVLSYFEKKYGITLNYSHSPLVRDNGGRMYPTEAIWIRIHIS
;
A
#
# COMPACT_ATOMS: atom_id res chain seq x y z
N MET A 1 19.69 -28.69 16.61
CA MET A 1 20.01 -27.28 16.87
C MET A 1 18.78 -26.43 16.54
N SER A 2 18.59 -25.28 17.16
CA SER A 2 17.63 -24.26 16.71
C SER A 2 18.20 -23.54 15.48
N ASP A 3 17.51 -22.50 14.99
CA ASP A 3 18.06 -21.59 13.97
C ASP A 3 19.24 -20.81 14.58
N PHE A 4 20.31 -20.58 13.81
CA PHE A 4 21.52 -19.88 14.28
C PHE A 4 22.27 -19.17 13.16
N TYR A 5 23.14 -18.22 13.53
CA TYR A 5 23.93 -17.41 12.61
C TYR A 5 25.43 -17.72 12.74
N ILE A 6 26.16 -17.61 11.63
CA ILE A 6 27.63 -17.69 11.58
C ILE A 6 28.15 -16.51 10.79
N THR A 7 29.08 -15.77 11.40
CA THR A 7 29.81 -14.68 10.76
C THR A 7 31.19 -15.15 10.33
N LEU A 8 31.49 -15.02 9.05
CA LEU A 8 32.77 -15.40 8.44
C LEU A 8 33.51 -14.14 7.97
N VAL A 9 34.83 -14.10 8.17
CA VAL A 9 35.67 -12.96 7.79
C VAL A 9 36.82 -13.45 6.90
N SER A 10 37.07 -12.75 5.80
CA SER A 10 38.03 -13.19 4.78
C SER A 10 39.49 -13.29 5.24
N ASN A 11 39.90 -12.45 6.21
CA ASN A 11 41.27 -12.40 6.73
C ASN A 11 41.47 -13.26 8.00
N ALA A 12 40.54 -14.17 8.31
CA ALA A 12 40.64 -15.02 9.49
C ALA A 12 41.78 -16.06 9.41
N GLN A 13 42.28 -16.38 8.21
CA GLN A 13 43.34 -17.38 8.01
C GLN A 13 44.36 -16.90 6.98
N ALA A 14 45.65 -17.24 7.22
CA ALA A 14 46.78 -16.75 6.42
C ALA A 14 46.82 -17.26 4.98
N THR A 15 46.17 -18.39 4.68
CA THR A 15 46.15 -19.02 3.34
C THR A 15 44.99 -18.54 2.45
N SER A 16 44.15 -17.62 2.95
CA SER A 16 42.94 -17.15 2.28
C SER A 16 43.16 -15.82 1.56
N THR A 17 42.54 -15.64 0.39
CA THR A 17 42.46 -14.34 -0.30
C THR A 17 41.12 -13.66 0.02
N ILE A 18 40.99 -12.35 -0.27
CA ILE A 18 39.77 -11.59 0.03
C ILE A 18 38.54 -12.21 -0.66
N SER A 19 38.68 -12.67 -1.92
CA SER A 19 37.60 -13.27 -2.71
C SER A 19 37.54 -14.80 -2.66
N ASN A 20 38.51 -15.47 -2.05
CA ASN A 20 38.50 -16.91 -1.85
C ASN A 20 39.09 -17.24 -0.47
N PHE A 21 38.20 -17.45 0.49
CA PHE A 21 38.60 -17.72 1.86
C PHE A 21 37.92 -18.95 2.42
N LYS A 22 38.67 -19.67 3.25
CA LYS A 22 38.16 -20.77 4.06
C LYS A 22 38.36 -20.43 5.53
N THR A 23 37.36 -20.75 6.34
CA THR A 23 37.37 -20.46 7.79
C THR A 23 37.08 -21.74 8.55
N HIS A 24 38.01 -22.14 9.41
CA HIS A 24 37.81 -23.21 10.39
C HIS A 24 36.92 -22.69 11.52
N LEU A 25 35.89 -23.45 11.86
CA LEU A 25 34.94 -23.10 12.92
C LEU A 25 35.55 -23.44 14.29
N ALA A 26 35.29 -22.61 15.29
CA ALA A 26 35.76 -22.85 16.67
C ALA A 26 35.18 -24.15 17.26
N SER A 27 33.99 -24.55 16.81
CA SER A 27 33.36 -25.83 17.12
C SER A 27 32.76 -26.42 15.84
N PRO A 28 32.99 -27.71 15.54
CA PRO A 28 32.40 -28.34 14.36
C PRO A 28 30.88 -28.40 14.47
N LEU A 29 30.19 -28.20 13.35
CA LEU A 29 28.74 -28.27 13.25
C LEU A 29 28.31 -29.69 12.89
N ASN A 30 27.51 -30.29 13.76
CA ASN A 30 26.86 -31.58 13.54
C ASN A 30 25.37 -31.39 13.27
N PHE A 31 24.96 -31.59 12.03
CA PHE A 31 23.58 -31.44 11.58
C PHE A 31 22.79 -32.73 11.78
N ASN A 32 22.13 -32.87 12.93
CA ASN A 32 21.32 -34.05 13.27
C ASN A 32 19.99 -34.15 12.48
N LYS A 33 19.68 -33.17 11.63
CA LYS A 33 18.46 -33.02 10.81
C LYS A 33 18.86 -32.34 9.49
N PRO A 34 18.05 -32.39 8.41
CA PRO A 34 18.36 -31.62 7.21
C PRO A 34 18.29 -30.11 7.52
N TYR A 35 19.33 -29.35 7.18
CA TYR A 35 19.39 -27.89 7.32
C TYR A 35 19.41 -27.22 5.96
N GLU A 36 18.99 -25.97 5.93
CA GLU A 36 19.20 -25.04 4.84
C GLU A 36 19.91 -23.79 5.37
N VAL A 37 20.77 -23.22 4.54
CA VAL A 37 21.59 -22.05 4.86
C VAL A 37 21.31 -20.93 3.87
N ALA A 38 21.29 -19.69 4.35
CA ALA A 38 21.14 -18.52 3.51
C ALA A 38 22.18 -17.45 3.83
N LEU A 39 22.57 -16.68 2.82
CA LEU A 39 23.34 -15.45 2.99
C LEU A 39 22.40 -14.33 3.48
N CYS A 40 22.60 -13.87 4.71
CA CYS A 40 21.77 -12.83 5.36
C CYS A 40 22.34 -11.43 5.22
N SER A 41 23.65 -11.28 5.34
CA SER A 41 24.32 -10.02 5.04
C SER A 41 25.74 -10.25 4.53
N ILE A 42 26.24 -9.26 3.82
CA ILE A 42 27.62 -9.19 3.35
C ILE A 42 28.13 -7.76 3.43
N ILE A 43 29.34 -7.59 3.94
CA ILE A 43 30.10 -6.35 3.89
C ILE A 43 31.29 -6.58 2.96
N TYR A 44 31.43 -5.74 1.93
CA TYR A 44 32.53 -5.85 0.97
C TYR A 44 33.11 -4.46 0.60
N PRO A 45 34.41 -4.38 0.27
CA PRO A 45 35.05 -3.13 -0.13
C PRO A 45 34.68 -2.75 -1.57
N THR A 46 34.57 -1.45 -1.86
CA THR A 46 34.31 -0.97 -3.23
C THR A 46 35.56 -0.88 -4.10
N SER A 47 36.76 -0.94 -3.49
CA SER A 47 38.04 -0.92 -4.21
C SER A 47 38.29 -2.23 -4.96
N HIS A 48 37.90 -2.30 -6.22
CA HIS A 48 38.25 -3.38 -7.15
C HIS A 48 38.54 -2.77 -8.52
N ASP A 49 39.61 -3.21 -9.17
CA ASP A 49 39.95 -2.71 -10.50
C ASP A 49 39.08 -3.44 -11.56
N LEU A 50 38.28 -2.68 -12.31
CA LEU A 50 37.49 -3.22 -13.42
C LEU A 50 38.38 -3.58 -14.62
N ILE A 51 39.50 -2.84 -14.76
CA ILE A 51 40.58 -3.04 -15.73
C ILE A 51 41.89 -3.14 -14.95
N ALA A 52 42.52 -4.31 -14.97
CA ALA A 52 43.81 -4.57 -14.33
C ALA A 52 44.89 -4.93 -15.37
N LYS A 53 46.15 -5.01 -14.95
CA LYS A 53 47.26 -5.48 -15.80
C LYS A 53 47.34 -7.01 -15.76
N THR A 54 46.30 -7.67 -16.24
CA THR A 54 46.23 -9.15 -16.25
C THR A 54 46.65 -9.68 -17.61
N LEU A 55 47.62 -10.61 -17.64
CA LEU A 55 48.04 -11.29 -18.87
C LEU A 55 46.99 -12.32 -19.27
N LYS A 56 46.49 -12.24 -20.50
CA LYS A 56 45.52 -13.20 -21.04
C LYS A 56 46.19 -14.31 -21.83
N SER A 57 45.40 -15.34 -22.17
CA SER A 57 45.85 -16.53 -22.91
C SER A 57 46.39 -16.23 -24.31
N ASP A 58 46.06 -15.07 -24.87
CA ASP A 58 46.54 -14.53 -26.15
C ASP A 58 47.87 -13.76 -26.02
N GLY A 59 48.46 -13.69 -24.82
CA GLY A 59 49.72 -13.00 -24.55
C GLY A 59 49.62 -11.47 -24.49
N LYS A 60 48.40 -10.90 -24.60
CA LYS A 60 48.14 -9.47 -24.47
C LYS A 60 47.63 -9.13 -23.07
N TYR A 61 47.87 -7.91 -22.61
CA TYR A 61 47.29 -7.44 -21.36
C TYR A 61 45.88 -6.88 -21.58
N GLU A 62 45.00 -7.08 -20.59
CA GLU A 62 43.62 -6.64 -20.72
C GLU A 62 43.41 -5.11 -20.67
N ASN A 63 44.39 -4.37 -20.15
CA ASN A 63 44.39 -2.91 -20.07
C ASN A 63 45.06 -2.23 -21.28
N GLU A 64 45.35 -2.97 -22.35
CA GLU A 64 46.05 -2.46 -23.53
C GLU A 64 45.14 -2.27 -24.76
N PHE A 65 45.44 -1.25 -25.55
CA PHE A 65 44.86 -1.03 -26.87
C PHE A 65 45.88 -0.38 -27.81
N SER A 66 45.79 -0.67 -29.11
CA SER A 66 46.65 -0.09 -30.14
C SER A 66 45.86 0.83 -31.08
N VAL A 67 46.45 1.96 -31.46
CA VAL A 67 45.87 2.89 -32.44
C VAL A 67 46.89 3.16 -33.55
N TRP A 68 46.48 3.00 -34.81
CA TRP A 68 47.28 3.38 -35.96
C TRP A 68 46.96 4.83 -36.34
N TYR A 69 47.90 5.72 -36.04
CA TYR A 69 47.79 7.16 -36.27
C TYR A 69 48.89 7.58 -37.24
N ASP A 70 48.55 8.27 -38.33
CA ASP A 70 49.49 8.68 -39.40
C ASP A 70 50.38 7.53 -39.91
N LYS A 71 49.80 6.32 -40.04
CA LYS A 71 50.46 5.07 -40.48
C LYS A 71 51.48 4.47 -39.49
N GLN A 72 51.57 4.98 -38.26
CA GLN A 72 52.39 4.41 -37.18
C GLN A 72 51.50 3.77 -36.10
N GLU A 73 51.94 2.64 -35.53
CA GLU A 73 51.24 1.98 -34.42
C GLU A 73 51.65 2.60 -33.07
N PHE A 74 50.65 3.02 -32.28
CA PHE A 74 50.82 3.46 -30.90
C PHE A 74 50.16 2.47 -29.95
N LYS A 75 50.98 1.78 -29.15
CA LYS A 75 50.50 0.88 -28.10
C LYS A 75 50.24 1.67 -26.82
N CYS A 76 49.00 1.64 -26.37
CA CYS A 76 48.52 2.37 -25.20
C CYS A 76 48.19 1.39 -24.07
N SER A 77 48.65 1.68 -22.86
CA SER A 77 48.36 0.89 -21.66
C SER A 77 47.79 1.80 -20.59
N ILE A 78 46.60 1.46 -20.09
CA ILE A 78 45.91 2.24 -19.05
C ILE A 78 46.40 1.73 -17.68
N PRO A 79 46.64 2.60 -16.69
CA PRO A 79 46.84 2.18 -15.31
C PRO A 79 45.68 1.31 -14.80
N HIS A 80 45.91 0.56 -13.72
CA HIS A 80 44.82 -0.15 -13.05
C HIS A 80 43.76 0.86 -12.58
N CYS A 81 42.51 0.66 -12.99
CA CYS A 81 41.45 1.61 -12.70
C CYS A 81 40.08 0.95 -12.49
N SER A 82 39.32 1.57 -11.60
CA SER A 82 37.87 1.49 -11.50
C SER A 82 37.25 2.73 -12.17
N PHE A 83 36.02 2.63 -12.63
CA PHE A 83 35.28 3.76 -13.17
C PHE A 83 33.79 3.60 -12.85
N ASP A 84 33.15 4.70 -12.47
CA ASP A 84 31.74 4.71 -12.07
C ASP A 84 30.81 5.03 -13.24
N SER A 85 31.38 5.60 -14.32
CA SER A 85 30.64 5.97 -15.52
C SER A 85 31.41 5.63 -16.80
N PRO A 86 30.72 5.34 -17.91
CA PRO A 86 31.35 5.17 -19.22
C PRO A 86 32.19 6.38 -19.65
N LEU A 87 31.81 7.58 -19.20
CA LEU A 87 32.51 8.82 -19.53
C LEU A 87 33.92 8.85 -18.93
N GLU A 88 34.08 8.33 -17.72
CA GLU A 88 35.37 8.27 -17.01
C GLU A 88 36.34 7.28 -17.68
N LEU A 89 35.85 6.13 -18.15
CA LEU A 89 36.67 5.22 -18.94
C LEU A 89 37.16 5.88 -20.25
N ILE A 90 36.29 6.63 -20.92
CA ILE A 90 36.61 7.34 -22.17
C ILE A 90 37.64 8.44 -21.94
N THR A 91 37.55 9.18 -20.83
CA THR A 91 38.55 10.20 -20.51
C THR A 91 39.92 9.55 -20.28
N PHE A 92 39.99 8.41 -19.58
CA PHE A 92 41.26 7.67 -19.42
C PHE A 92 41.85 7.20 -20.75
N LEU A 93 41.02 6.66 -21.65
CA LEU A 93 41.46 6.20 -22.98
C LEU A 93 42.01 7.35 -23.84
N ASN A 94 41.24 8.43 -23.99
CA ASN A 94 41.63 9.59 -24.78
C ASN A 94 42.85 10.29 -24.18
N TYR A 95 42.93 10.41 -22.85
CA TYR A 95 44.10 10.97 -22.16
C TYR A 95 45.36 10.14 -22.41
N THR A 96 45.27 8.81 -22.27
CA THR A 96 46.42 7.89 -22.48
C THR A 96 46.93 7.97 -23.91
N LEU A 97 46.02 7.96 -24.89
CA LEU A 97 46.35 8.09 -26.31
C LEU A 97 47.01 9.45 -26.59
N THR A 98 46.39 10.54 -26.13
CA THR A 98 46.88 11.91 -26.33
C THR A 98 48.30 12.08 -25.76
N ASN A 99 48.57 11.54 -24.58
CA ASN A 99 49.90 11.59 -23.96
C ASN A 99 50.97 10.80 -24.73
N ILE A 100 50.62 9.63 -25.27
CA ILE A 100 51.57 8.79 -26.01
C ILE A 100 51.89 9.41 -27.37
N VAL A 101 50.87 9.91 -28.08
CA VAL A 101 51.06 10.55 -29.39
C VAL A 101 51.83 11.87 -29.24
N SER A 102 51.48 12.73 -28.28
CA SER A 102 52.20 14.01 -28.05
C SER A 102 53.68 13.80 -27.72
N ARG A 103 54.02 12.77 -26.94
CA ARG A 103 55.42 12.38 -26.66
C ARG A 103 56.16 11.90 -27.91
N ALA A 104 55.47 11.19 -28.81
CA ALA A 104 56.09 10.68 -30.03
C ALA A 104 56.23 11.75 -31.13
N THR A 105 55.30 12.69 -31.21
CA THR A 105 55.28 13.74 -32.23
C THR A 105 55.94 15.05 -31.78
N ASN A 106 56.39 15.15 -30.52
CA ASN A 106 56.89 16.39 -29.89
C ASN A 106 55.96 17.60 -30.04
N ASP A 107 54.64 17.37 -30.14
CA ASP A 107 53.64 18.41 -30.31
C ASP A 107 52.72 18.46 -29.08
N THR A 108 52.84 19.53 -28.30
CA THR A 108 52.10 19.75 -27.06
C THR A 108 50.67 20.25 -27.27
N LYS A 109 50.25 20.51 -28.52
CA LYS A 109 48.88 20.95 -28.85
C LYS A 109 47.97 19.83 -29.37
N VAL A 110 48.49 18.61 -29.48
CA VAL A 110 47.70 17.45 -29.93
C VAL A 110 46.68 17.09 -28.85
N ARG A 111 45.39 17.16 -29.19
CA ARG A 111 44.28 16.61 -28.39
C ARG A 111 43.49 15.65 -29.26
N ILE A 112 43.42 14.39 -28.86
CA ILE A 112 42.76 13.33 -29.63
C ILE A 112 41.59 12.80 -28.82
N ASP A 113 40.39 13.28 -29.14
CA ASP A 113 39.12 12.80 -28.57
C ASP A 113 38.56 11.69 -29.48
N LEU A 114 39.20 10.51 -29.48
CA LEU A 114 38.87 9.40 -30.38
C LEU A 114 37.61 8.64 -29.95
N PHE A 115 37.40 8.46 -28.65
CA PHE A 115 36.21 7.80 -28.11
C PHE A 115 35.25 8.85 -27.56
N SER A 116 33.95 8.72 -27.85
CA SER A 116 32.88 9.60 -27.36
C SER A 116 31.71 8.79 -26.80
N TYR A 117 30.97 9.35 -25.84
CA TYR A 117 29.78 8.73 -25.26
C TYR A 117 28.52 9.44 -25.73
N ASP A 118 27.59 8.69 -26.31
CA ASP A 118 26.25 9.16 -26.62
C ASP A 118 25.34 8.93 -25.40
N SER A 119 24.99 10.01 -24.70
CA SER A 119 24.15 9.96 -23.50
C SER A 119 22.70 9.59 -23.78
N ILE A 120 22.19 9.82 -25.00
CA ILE A 120 20.80 9.53 -25.38
C ILE A 120 20.64 8.02 -25.57
N PHE A 121 21.56 7.40 -26.33
CA PHE A 121 21.49 5.97 -26.64
C PHE A 121 22.32 5.09 -25.69
N LYS A 122 23.05 5.70 -24.74
CA LYS A 122 23.94 5.05 -23.77
C LYS A 122 25.01 4.17 -24.41
N ARG A 123 25.56 4.62 -25.54
CA ARG A 123 26.51 3.87 -26.37
C ARG A 123 27.79 4.66 -26.59
N ILE A 124 28.89 3.95 -26.76
CA ILE A 124 30.15 4.56 -27.15
C ILE A 124 30.21 4.67 -28.67
N THR A 125 30.71 5.80 -29.14
CA THR A 125 30.90 6.10 -30.55
C THR A 125 32.36 6.42 -30.81
N VAL A 126 32.87 6.00 -31.96
CA VAL A 126 34.21 6.32 -32.44
C VAL A 126 34.04 7.10 -33.74
N PRO A 127 34.04 8.45 -33.69
CA PRO A 127 33.92 9.27 -34.89
C PRO A 127 35.12 9.07 -35.83
N LYS A 128 34.94 9.44 -37.10
CA LYS A 128 36.01 9.39 -38.09
C LYS A 128 37.04 10.49 -37.79
N HIS A 129 38.26 10.08 -37.47
CA HIS A 129 39.39 11.00 -37.29
C HIS A 129 40.29 10.96 -38.55
N PRO A 130 40.74 12.10 -39.10
CA PRO A 130 41.46 12.15 -40.39
C PRO A 130 42.77 11.36 -40.40
N LYS A 131 43.38 11.16 -39.22
CA LYS A 131 44.68 10.52 -39.06
C LYS A 131 44.64 9.09 -38.52
N VAL A 132 43.47 8.59 -38.10
CA VAL A 132 43.33 7.25 -37.51
C VAL A 132 42.81 6.28 -38.57
N THR A 133 43.53 5.18 -38.80
CA THR A 133 43.18 4.18 -39.82
C THR A 133 42.71 2.85 -39.22
N LYS A 134 43.20 2.49 -38.03
CA LYS A 134 42.84 1.24 -37.34
C LYS A 134 42.90 1.43 -35.82
N VAL A 135 41.98 0.80 -35.10
CA VAL A 135 42.01 0.67 -33.63
C VAL A 135 41.89 -0.81 -33.28
N GLU A 136 42.70 -1.28 -32.34
CA GLU A 136 42.68 -2.64 -31.83
C GLU A 136 42.56 -2.62 -30.31
N LEU A 137 41.52 -3.25 -29.78
CA LEU A 137 41.16 -3.27 -28.37
C LEU A 137 41.41 -4.67 -27.78
N SER A 138 41.77 -4.72 -26.49
CA SER A 138 41.73 -5.97 -25.73
C SER A 138 40.30 -6.50 -25.60
N ASP A 139 40.16 -7.78 -25.27
CA ASP A 139 38.86 -8.42 -25.00
C ASP A 139 38.08 -7.74 -23.86
N ARG A 140 38.78 -7.15 -22.89
CA ARG A 140 38.14 -6.49 -21.74
C ARG A 140 37.64 -5.11 -22.15
N LEU A 141 38.45 -4.33 -22.86
CA LEU A 141 38.08 -3.02 -23.37
C LEU A 141 37.00 -3.11 -24.44
N SER A 142 37.11 -4.05 -25.39
CA SER A 142 36.07 -4.31 -26.40
C SER A 142 34.71 -4.59 -25.75
N TYR A 143 34.68 -5.38 -24.67
CA TYR A 143 33.47 -5.65 -23.91
C TYR A 143 32.92 -4.41 -23.20
N PHE A 144 33.74 -3.68 -22.43
CA PHE A 144 33.26 -2.48 -21.75
C PHE A 144 32.85 -1.37 -22.70
N LEU A 145 33.49 -1.25 -23.87
CA LEU A 145 33.18 -0.20 -24.84
C LEU A 145 32.01 -0.56 -25.76
N GLY A 146 31.60 -1.84 -25.82
CA GLY A 146 30.58 -2.29 -26.76
C GLY A 146 31.04 -2.29 -28.22
N LEU A 147 32.34 -2.36 -28.47
CA LEU A 147 32.97 -2.24 -29.79
C LEU A 147 33.61 -3.57 -30.21
N ASN A 148 33.74 -3.81 -31.52
CA ASN A 148 34.52 -4.94 -32.03
C ASN A 148 36.00 -4.80 -31.64
N LYS A 149 36.70 -5.94 -31.46
CA LYS A 149 38.13 -5.96 -31.11
C LYS A 149 39.01 -5.19 -32.10
N VAL A 150 38.67 -5.23 -33.40
CA VAL A 150 39.39 -4.52 -34.45
C VAL A 150 38.42 -3.61 -35.19
N LEU A 151 38.76 -2.32 -35.27
CA LEU A 151 37.99 -1.29 -35.96
C LEU A 151 38.82 -0.75 -37.12
N THR A 152 38.30 -0.88 -38.34
CA THR A 152 38.93 -0.40 -39.59
C THR A 152 38.03 0.53 -40.39
N THR A 153 36.72 0.51 -40.12
CA THR A 153 35.72 1.39 -40.74
C THR A 153 35.21 2.39 -39.71
N PHE A 154 35.12 3.67 -40.07
CA PHE A 154 34.65 4.74 -39.18
C PHE A 154 33.60 5.62 -39.88
N PRO A 155 32.59 6.15 -39.16
CA PRO A 155 32.39 6.07 -37.71
C PRO A 155 31.84 4.72 -37.24
N VAL A 156 32.18 4.32 -36.01
CA VAL A 156 31.65 3.10 -35.36
C VAL A 156 30.74 3.50 -34.21
N ILE A 157 29.58 2.84 -34.12
CA ILE A 157 28.67 2.96 -32.99
C ILE A 157 28.68 1.62 -32.24
N GLY A 158 28.77 1.67 -30.91
CA GLY A 158 28.72 0.50 -30.05
C GLY A 158 27.48 -0.36 -30.31
N GLN A 159 27.68 -1.67 -30.30
CA GLN A 159 26.63 -2.65 -30.59
C GLN A 159 25.58 -2.72 -29.46
N TYR A 160 26.03 -2.51 -28.21
CA TYR A 160 25.20 -2.61 -27.01
C TYR A 160 25.43 -1.42 -26.07
N SER A 161 24.47 -1.20 -25.18
CA SER A 161 24.53 -0.15 -24.15
C SER A 161 25.56 -0.53 -23.08
N VAL A 162 26.32 0.46 -22.60
CA VAL A 162 27.51 0.26 -21.75
C VAL A 162 27.19 -0.24 -20.33
N TYR A 163 25.92 -0.29 -19.94
CA TYR A 163 25.48 -0.75 -18.61
C TYR A 163 25.06 -2.24 -18.54
N SER A 164 25.51 -3.08 -19.48
CA SER A 164 25.11 -4.50 -19.49
C SER A 164 25.99 -5.39 -18.59
N GLY A 165 25.64 -5.49 -17.31
CA GLY A 165 25.86 -6.71 -16.51
C GLY A 165 27.24 -6.97 -15.89
N SER A 166 28.17 -6.00 -15.91
CA SER A 166 29.49 -6.14 -15.24
C SER A 166 29.45 -5.90 -13.72
N ASP A 167 28.31 -5.47 -13.20
CA ASP A 167 28.12 -5.13 -11.78
C ASP A 167 27.66 -6.34 -10.95
N LEU A 168 27.75 -7.58 -11.43
CA LEU A 168 27.26 -8.76 -10.70
C LEU A 168 28.39 -9.55 -10.03
N MET A 169 28.18 -9.86 -8.76
CA MET A 169 29.05 -10.69 -7.94
C MET A 169 28.30 -11.98 -7.53
N TYR A 170 28.93 -13.11 -7.82
CA TYR A 170 28.42 -14.45 -7.55
C TYR A 170 29.12 -15.02 -6.33
N ILE A 171 28.34 -15.35 -5.30
CA ILE A 171 28.84 -15.84 -4.02
C ILE A 171 28.54 -17.33 -3.94
N TYR A 172 29.59 -18.13 -3.88
CA TYR A 172 29.54 -19.58 -3.77
C TYR A 172 29.98 -20.01 -2.37
N SER A 173 29.49 -21.17 -1.93
CA SER A 173 30.03 -21.85 -0.75
C SER A 173 30.43 -23.27 -1.08
N ASP A 174 31.73 -23.48 -1.13
CA ASP A 174 32.32 -24.78 -1.46
C ASP A 174 32.12 -25.77 -0.31
N GLY A 175 31.69 -26.99 -0.64
CA GLY A 175 31.47 -28.08 0.33
C GLY A 175 30.28 -27.94 1.29
N LEU A 176 29.67 -26.76 1.42
CA LEU A 176 28.56 -26.51 2.36
C LEU A 176 27.18 -26.83 1.77
N ILE A 177 26.89 -26.35 0.56
CA ILE A 177 25.55 -26.38 -0.03
C ILE A 177 25.42 -27.35 -1.20
N GLU A 178 24.19 -27.81 -1.46
CA GLU A 178 23.89 -28.59 -2.66
C GLU A 178 24.04 -27.71 -3.92
N PRO A 179 24.71 -28.22 -4.99
CA PRO A 179 24.81 -27.51 -6.26
C PRO A 179 23.43 -27.21 -6.85
N GLN A 180 23.16 -25.94 -7.13
CA GLN A 180 21.94 -25.46 -7.80
C GLN A 180 22.15 -25.40 -9.31
N ILE A 181 21.05 -25.56 -10.07
CA ILE A 181 21.09 -25.37 -11.53
C ILE A 181 21.18 -23.87 -11.82
N THR A 182 22.25 -23.45 -12.47
CA THR A 182 22.47 -22.06 -12.92
C THR A 182 22.81 -22.10 -14.41
N SER A 183 21.88 -21.63 -15.25
CA SER A 183 21.97 -21.73 -16.71
C SER A 183 22.21 -23.19 -17.17
N HIS A 184 23.41 -23.52 -17.65
CA HIS A 184 23.80 -24.82 -18.18
C HIS A 184 24.66 -25.64 -17.21
N MET A 185 24.94 -25.14 -16.01
CA MET A 185 25.82 -25.77 -15.03
C MET A 185 25.11 -26.02 -13.69
N LYS A 186 25.67 -26.93 -12.88
CA LYS A 186 25.29 -27.08 -11.46
C LYS A 186 26.41 -26.55 -10.58
N VAL A 187 26.13 -25.52 -9.79
CA VAL A 187 27.13 -24.81 -8.99
C VAL A 187 26.63 -24.54 -7.57
N PRO A 188 27.50 -24.57 -6.55
CA PRO A 188 27.13 -24.31 -5.16
C PRO A 188 26.99 -22.81 -4.90
N LEU A 189 26.01 -22.18 -5.55
CA LEU A 189 25.73 -20.75 -5.48
C LEU A 189 24.83 -20.42 -4.28
N LEU A 190 25.28 -19.52 -3.41
CA LEU A 190 24.49 -18.97 -2.30
C LEU A 190 23.61 -17.82 -2.78
N LYS A 191 24.20 -16.85 -3.50
CA LYS A 191 23.49 -15.65 -3.98
C LYS A 191 24.25 -14.91 -5.07
N VAL A 192 23.51 -14.17 -5.91
CA VAL A 192 24.05 -13.17 -6.83
C VAL A 192 23.69 -11.78 -6.28
N ILE A 193 24.67 -10.88 -6.20
CA ILE A 193 24.50 -9.52 -5.69
C ILE A 193 25.04 -8.51 -6.71
N THR A 194 24.56 -7.27 -6.66
CA THR A 194 25.11 -6.17 -7.44
C THR A 194 26.21 -5.45 -6.68
N ILE A 195 27.32 -5.15 -7.34
CA ILE A 195 28.43 -4.34 -6.82
C ILE A 195 28.04 -2.87 -6.94
N SER A 196 28.01 -2.15 -5.83
CA SER A 196 27.78 -0.70 -5.83
C SER A 196 29.09 0.04 -6.07
N THR A 197 29.24 0.63 -7.26
CA THR A 197 30.45 1.37 -7.66
C THR A 197 30.50 2.79 -7.11
N GLY A 198 29.37 3.49 -7.02
CA GLY A 198 29.30 4.90 -6.61
C GLY A 198 29.49 5.24 -5.12
N ILE A 199 29.88 4.29 -4.26
CA ILE A 199 30.09 4.52 -2.82
C ILE A 199 31.56 4.31 -2.46
N MET A 200 32.23 5.34 -1.97
CA MET A 200 33.59 5.22 -1.44
C MET A 200 33.58 4.53 -0.08
N GLY A 201 34.22 3.36 0.06
CA GLY A 201 34.38 2.66 1.33
C GLY A 201 33.92 1.20 1.32
N ASN A 202 33.28 0.76 2.41
CA ASN A 202 32.68 -0.57 2.52
C ASN A 202 31.18 -0.49 2.30
N VAL A 203 30.63 -1.39 1.48
CA VAL A 203 29.18 -1.54 1.28
C VAL A 203 28.68 -2.61 2.23
N ASP A 204 27.74 -2.25 3.10
CA ASP A 204 26.98 -3.19 3.92
C ASP A 204 25.64 -3.50 3.23
N GLN A 205 25.44 -4.77 2.89
CA GLN A 205 24.24 -5.24 2.23
C GLN A 205 23.55 -6.33 3.06
N SER A 206 22.41 -6.00 3.63
CA SER A 206 21.52 -6.93 4.35
C SER A 206 20.35 -7.41 3.48
N PHE A 207 19.90 -8.64 3.68
CA PHE A 207 18.83 -9.26 2.90
C PHE A 207 17.61 -9.61 3.77
N THR A 208 16.49 -8.95 3.51
CA THR A 208 15.22 -9.16 4.24
C THR A 208 14.61 -10.54 3.96
N ASN A 209 14.72 -11.02 2.71
CA ASN A 209 14.34 -12.38 2.30
C ASN A 209 15.55 -13.14 1.73
N PRO A 210 16.41 -13.73 2.58
CA PRO A 210 17.60 -14.42 2.13
C PRO A 210 17.25 -15.77 1.47
N LEU A 211 17.95 -16.12 0.40
CA LEU A 211 17.71 -17.36 -0.35
C LEU A 211 18.30 -18.54 0.42
N TYR A 212 17.44 -19.44 0.89
CA TYR A 212 17.87 -20.66 1.60
C TYR A 212 18.19 -21.77 0.62
N VAL A 213 19.35 -22.39 0.82
CA VAL A 213 19.89 -23.49 0.03
C VAL A 213 20.12 -24.69 0.94
N PRO A 214 19.72 -25.91 0.55
CA PRO A 214 19.98 -27.10 1.35
C PRO A 214 21.46 -27.29 1.65
N VAL A 215 21.77 -27.58 2.92
CA VAL A 215 23.11 -27.95 3.37
C VAL A 215 23.37 -29.40 2.99
N ARG A 216 24.47 -29.65 2.28
CA ARG A 216 24.84 -30.97 1.77
C ARG A 216 25.48 -31.85 2.85
N SER A 217 26.30 -31.25 3.70
CA SER A 217 27.18 -31.96 4.63
C SER A 217 26.53 -32.09 6.01
N SER A 218 26.59 -33.28 6.61
CA SER A 218 26.09 -33.54 7.97
C SER A 218 27.10 -33.12 9.07
N TYR A 219 28.37 -33.03 8.71
CA TYR A 219 29.49 -32.58 9.54
C TYR A 219 30.21 -31.45 8.79
N VAL A 220 30.40 -30.30 9.43
CA VAL A 220 31.13 -29.16 8.87
C VAL A 220 32.03 -28.55 9.93
N ASP A 221 33.33 -28.63 9.72
CA ASP A 221 34.37 -27.99 10.54
C ASP A 221 35.03 -26.80 9.85
N GLN A 222 34.84 -26.67 8.54
CA GLN A 222 35.37 -25.58 7.73
C GLN A 222 34.32 -25.11 6.72
N ILE A 223 34.14 -23.79 6.60
CA ILE A 223 33.27 -23.19 5.58
C ILE A 223 34.13 -22.41 4.60
N GLY A 224 34.01 -22.72 3.31
CA GLY A 224 34.63 -21.97 2.21
C GLY A 224 33.65 -21.03 1.53
N ILE A 225 34.08 -19.81 1.26
CA ILE A 225 33.35 -18.80 0.47
C ILE A 225 34.20 -18.39 -0.72
N GLN A 226 33.60 -18.44 -1.92
CA GLN A 226 34.23 -17.99 -3.16
C GLN A 226 33.38 -16.89 -3.79
N ILE A 227 34.04 -15.84 -4.24
CA ILE A 227 33.41 -14.65 -4.79
C ILE A 227 33.95 -14.42 -6.20
N LYS A 228 33.07 -14.55 -7.18
CA LYS A 228 33.44 -14.52 -8.61
C LYS A 228 32.56 -13.57 -9.41
N ASN A 229 33.06 -13.19 -10.58
CA ASN A 229 32.30 -12.43 -11.58
C ASN A 229 31.50 -13.36 -12.52
N ASP A 230 30.81 -12.76 -13.49
CA ASP A 230 30.04 -13.42 -14.56
C ASP A 230 30.86 -14.37 -15.46
N ARG A 231 32.20 -14.29 -15.38
CA ARG A 231 33.15 -15.11 -16.16
C ARG A 231 33.86 -16.18 -15.34
N ASP A 232 33.34 -16.49 -14.15
CA ASP A 232 33.91 -17.48 -13.23
C ASP A 232 35.35 -17.15 -12.75
N GLN A 233 35.73 -15.87 -12.78
CA GLN A 233 37.00 -15.39 -12.25
C GLN A 233 36.81 -14.75 -10.88
N PHE A 234 37.78 -14.94 -9.97
CA PHE A 234 37.75 -14.30 -8.65
C PHE A 234 37.82 -12.78 -8.79
N ILE A 235 37.01 -12.07 -8.01
CA ILE A 235 37.03 -10.61 -8.01
C ILE A 235 38.31 -10.13 -7.29
N PRO A 236 39.16 -9.31 -7.94
CA PRO A 236 40.41 -8.84 -7.35
C PRO A 236 40.16 -7.58 -6.51
N PHE A 237 39.74 -7.76 -5.25
CA PHE A 237 39.64 -6.64 -4.32
C PHE A 237 41.03 -6.12 -3.95
N ASN A 238 41.26 -4.81 -4.08
CA ASN A 238 42.57 -4.19 -3.89
C ASN A 238 42.97 -4.09 -2.41
N SER A 239 41.99 -3.84 -1.53
CA SER A 239 42.21 -3.67 -0.09
C SER A 239 40.93 -3.97 0.71
N GLY A 240 41.07 -4.18 2.01
CA GLY A 240 39.95 -4.39 2.93
C GLY A 240 39.71 -5.85 3.29
N LYS A 241 38.51 -6.14 3.80
CA LYS A 241 38.07 -7.47 4.21
C LYS A 241 36.60 -7.65 3.89
N ILE A 242 36.20 -8.90 3.67
CA ILE A 242 34.81 -9.26 3.45
C ILE A 242 34.27 -9.94 4.70
N VAL A 243 33.08 -9.53 5.12
CA VAL A 243 32.34 -10.14 6.23
C VAL A 243 31.04 -10.72 5.67
N VAL A 244 30.80 -12.00 5.91
CA VAL A 244 29.62 -12.73 5.45
C VAL A 244 28.86 -13.28 6.65
N VAL A 245 27.56 -13.03 6.75
CA VAL A 245 26.69 -13.63 7.76
C VAL A 245 25.80 -14.66 7.11
N LEU A 246 25.97 -15.93 7.51
CA LEU A 246 25.15 -17.05 7.11
C LEU A 246 24.13 -17.39 8.19
N HIS A 247 22.90 -17.67 7.80
CA HIS A 247 21.84 -18.14 8.70
C HIS A 247 21.46 -19.57 8.37
N PHE A 248 21.49 -20.45 9.37
CA PHE A 248 21.16 -21.86 9.28
C PHE A 248 19.81 -22.12 9.95
N ARG A 249 18.92 -22.84 9.27
CA ARG A 249 17.64 -23.30 9.83
C ARG A 249 17.29 -24.73 9.40
N PRO A 250 16.55 -25.51 10.20
CA PRO A 250 16.20 -26.88 9.86
C PRO A 250 15.09 -26.94 8.78
N ILE A 251 15.29 -27.79 7.77
CA ILE A 251 14.32 -28.07 6.71
C ILE A 251 13.12 -28.79 7.33
N ARG A 252 11.98 -28.11 7.36
CA ARG A 252 10.70 -28.72 7.76
C ARG A 252 10.29 -29.69 6.65
N ARG A 253 10.46 -31.01 6.89
CA ARG A 253 10.06 -32.08 5.94
C ARG A 253 8.63 -31.86 5.45
N VAL A 254 8.50 -31.40 4.20
CA VAL A 254 7.27 -31.49 3.41
C VAL A 254 7.42 -32.75 2.55
N ARG A 255 6.59 -33.77 2.79
CA ARG A 255 6.57 -34.99 1.96
C ARG A 255 6.21 -34.57 0.52
N ARG A 256 7.15 -34.76 -0.41
CA ARG A 256 6.99 -34.50 -1.85
C ARG A 256 5.96 -35.45 -2.44
N LEU A 257 4.89 -34.92 -3.03
CA LEU A 257 4.09 -35.56 -4.08
C LEU A 257 4.04 -34.62 -5.29
N VAL A 258 4.03 -35.24 -6.45
CA VAL A 258 4.21 -34.72 -7.82
C VAL A 258 3.34 -33.49 -8.14
N LYS A 259 3.89 -32.59 -8.99
CA LYS A 259 3.31 -31.35 -9.51
C LYS A 259 1.82 -31.46 -9.86
N LYS A 260 0.97 -30.79 -9.08
CA LYS A 260 -0.30 -30.18 -9.52
C LYS A 260 -0.36 -28.76 -8.95
N VAL A 261 -0.86 -27.84 -9.77
CA VAL A 261 -1.21 -26.42 -9.54
C VAL A 261 -1.02 -25.92 -8.10
N LYS A 262 -0.26 -24.82 -7.92
CA LYS A 262 -0.07 -24.13 -6.64
C LYS A 262 -1.41 -24.02 -5.89
N LYS A 263 -1.57 -24.76 -4.79
CA LYS A 263 -2.67 -24.56 -3.86
C LYS A 263 -2.50 -23.18 -3.19
N PRO A 264 -3.57 -22.39 -3.03
CA PRO A 264 -3.52 -21.16 -2.25
C PRO A 264 -3.05 -21.47 -0.82
N ARG A 265 -2.23 -20.57 -0.25
CA ARG A 265 -1.80 -20.65 1.15
C ARG A 265 -3.03 -20.65 2.05
N THR A 266 -3.22 -21.69 2.86
CA THR A 266 -4.31 -21.75 3.81
C THR A 266 -3.93 -21.04 5.12
N ASN A 267 -4.90 -20.37 5.76
CA ASN A 267 -4.72 -19.48 6.93
C ASN A 267 -4.03 -20.13 8.15
N SER A 268 -3.92 -21.46 8.19
CA SER A 268 -3.15 -22.18 9.20
C SER A 268 -2.78 -23.58 8.68
N LYS A 269 -1.82 -24.25 9.33
CA LYS A 269 -1.51 -25.68 9.08
C LYS A 269 -2.73 -26.62 9.27
N LYS A 270 -3.86 -26.12 9.81
CA LYS A 270 -5.10 -26.86 10.10
C LYS A 270 -6.24 -26.58 9.12
N SER A 271 -6.17 -25.56 8.26
CA SER A 271 -7.22 -25.30 7.28
C SER A 271 -6.98 -26.08 5.98
N ALA A 272 -7.99 -26.84 5.56
CA ALA A 272 -7.99 -27.56 4.29
C ALA A 272 -8.61 -26.67 3.19
N PRO A 273 -8.11 -26.73 1.94
CA PRO A 273 -8.76 -26.06 0.82
C PRO A 273 -10.11 -26.72 0.54
N SER A 274 -11.19 -25.92 0.51
CA SER A 274 -12.53 -26.37 0.13
C SER A 274 -12.85 -25.94 -1.30
N ALA A 275 -13.52 -26.81 -2.04
CA ALA A 275 -14.20 -26.45 -3.29
C ALA A 275 -15.51 -25.71 -2.96
N PRO A 276 -15.91 -24.69 -3.73
CA PRO A 276 -17.21 -24.05 -3.53
C PRO A 276 -18.36 -25.02 -3.81
N ALA A 277 -19.46 -24.91 -3.05
CA ALA A 277 -20.54 -25.90 -3.09
C ALA A 277 -21.22 -26.03 -4.47
N ASN A 278 -21.15 -24.98 -5.30
CA ASN A 278 -21.68 -24.96 -6.66
C ASN A 278 -21.00 -25.95 -7.63
N ILE A 279 -19.83 -26.50 -7.29
CA ILE A 279 -19.16 -27.54 -8.08
C ILE A 279 -19.23 -28.94 -7.46
N CYS A 280 -19.84 -29.07 -6.26
CA CYS A 280 -20.09 -30.34 -5.59
C CYS A 280 -21.44 -30.95 -6.01
N LEU A 281 -21.66 -31.07 -7.32
CA LEU A 281 -22.97 -31.38 -7.93
C LEU A 281 -23.56 -32.77 -7.58
N PHE A 282 -22.74 -33.68 -7.06
CA PHE A 282 -23.13 -35.06 -6.77
C PHE A 282 -23.15 -35.39 -5.27
N ASP A 283 -22.83 -34.42 -4.42
CA ASP A 283 -22.83 -34.62 -2.97
C ASP A 283 -24.27 -34.52 -2.45
N THR A 284 -24.73 -35.57 -1.76
CA THR A 284 -26.01 -35.49 -1.03
C THR A 284 -25.81 -34.64 0.22
N PRO A 285 -26.60 -33.56 0.43
CA PRO A 285 -26.42 -32.70 1.60
C PRO A 285 -26.65 -33.51 2.89
N PRO A 286 -25.76 -33.41 3.89
CA PRO A 286 -25.91 -34.15 5.14
C PRO A 286 -27.15 -33.72 5.90
N SER A 287 -27.91 -34.68 6.42
CA SER A 287 -29.10 -34.40 7.22
C SER A 287 -28.75 -34.01 8.66
N GLN A 288 -29.44 -33.02 9.18
CA GLN A 288 -29.33 -32.58 10.56
C GLN A 288 -30.06 -33.58 11.48
N VAL A 289 -29.33 -34.22 12.39
CA VAL A 289 -29.91 -35.16 13.38
C VAL A 289 -29.46 -34.87 14.82
N ALA A 290 -28.66 -33.82 15.02
CA ALA A 290 -27.97 -33.56 16.28
C ALA A 290 -28.71 -32.59 17.22
N PHE A 291 -29.75 -31.90 16.75
CA PHE A 291 -30.49 -30.90 17.53
C PHE A 291 -31.82 -31.53 17.93
N SER A 292 -32.09 -31.59 19.22
CA SER A 292 -33.32 -32.19 19.74
C SER A 292 -34.45 -31.17 19.86
N LYS A 293 -34.12 -29.97 20.36
CA LYS A 293 -35.08 -28.87 20.56
C LYS A 293 -34.34 -27.54 20.54
N GLY A 294 -35.03 -26.47 20.17
CA GLY A 294 -34.54 -25.13 20.49
C GLY A 294 -35.64 -24.28 21.12
N ARG A 295 -35.26 -23.47 22.10
CA ARG A 295 -36.13 -22.55 22.86
C ARG A 295 -35.57 -21.11 22.83
N TRP A 296 -36.42 -20.13 23.06
CA TRP A 296 -35.99 -18.75 23.31
C TRP A 296 -35.87 -18.54 24.82
N MET A 297 -34.77 -17.93 25.25
CA MET A 297 -34.56 -17.55 26.64
C MET A 297 -34.45 -16.03 26.73
N THR A 298 -35.20 -15.44 27.66
CA THR A 298 -35.26 -13.99 27.87
C THR A 298 -34.59 -13.63 29.18
N TYR A 299 -33.74 -12.61 29.15
CA TYR A 299 -32.98 -12.12 30.29
C TYR A 299 -33.28 -10.65 30.51
N THR A 300 -33.41 -10.26 31.77
CA THR A 300 -33.52 -8.87 32.20
C THR A 300 -32.14 -8.34 32.59
N PRO A 301 -31.89 -7.04 32.48
CA PRO A 301 -30.63 -6.45 32.92
C PRO A 301 -30.44 -6.65 34.42
N SER A 302 -29.19 -6.82 34.84
CA SER A 302 -28.78 -7.00 36.24
C SER A 302 -28.78 -5.70 37.02
N ASN A 303 -28.67 -4.57 36.34
CA ASN A 303 -28.78 -3.24 36.93
C ASN A 303 -30.10 -2.56 36.51
N ALA A 304 -30.48 -1.53 37.27
CA ALA A 304 -31.71 -0.77 36.99
C ALA A 304 -31.70 -0.17 35.58
N VAL A 305 -32.85 -0.20 34.91
CA VAL A 305 -33.05 0.41 33.60
C VAL A 305 -33.32 1.90 33.81
N ASP A 306 -32.25 2.67 33.97
CA ASP A 306 -32.30 4.13 34.05
C ASP A 306 -32.00 4.74 32.70
N SER A 307 -32.55 5.93 32.40
CA SER A 307 -32.34 6.60 31.10
C SER A 307 -30.87 6.79 30.74
N LYS A 308 -29.92 6.86 31.68
CA LYS A 308 -28.52 7.15 31.33
C LYS A 308 -27.69 5.91 30.96
N GLY A 309 -28.16 4.70 31.27
CA GLY A 309 -27.34 3.49 31.19
C GLY A 309 -26.07 3.57 32.07
N PRO A 310 -25.08 2.67 31.88
CA PRO A 310 -25.07 1.52 30.97
C PRO A 310 -26.06 0.43 31.40
N TYR A 311 -26.37 -0.53 30.53
CA TYR A 311 -27.21 -1.69 30.85
C TYR A 311 -26.38 -2.97 30.76
N THR A 312 -26.39 -3.79 31.81
CA THR A 312 -25.59 -5.01 31.86
C THR A 312 -26.50 -6.23 31.98
N PHE A 313 -26.32 -7.20 31.09
CA PHE A 313 -26.95 -8.50 31.15
C PHE A 313 -25.92 -9.55 31.58
N ASN A 314 -26.28 -10.35 32.57
CA ASN A 314 -25.51 -11.52 32.97
C ASN A 314 -26.33 -12.77 32.65
N VAL A 315 -25.86 -13.55 31.68
CA VAL A 315 -26.39 -14.86 31.35
C VAL A 315 -25.49 -15.90 32.00
N PHE A 316 -25.95 -16.43 33.13
CA PHE A 316 -25.22 -17.43 33.88
C PHE A 316 -25.43 -18.82 33.31
N ASP A 317 -24.38 -19.63 33.46
CA ASP A 317 -24.24 -21.03 33.10
C ASP A 317 -25.57 -21.76 32.82
N SER A 318 -25.90 -21.84 31.54
CA SER A 318 -26.96 -22.70 31.05
C SER A 318 -26.34 -23.95 30.44
N ALA A 319 -26.91 -25.12 30.74
CA ALA A 319 -26.56 -26.39 30.12
C ALA A 319 -26.88 -26.44 28.59
N HIS A 320 -27.36 -25.34 28.02
CA HIS A 320 -27.76 -25.22 26.63
C HIS A 320 -26.64 -24.66 25.75
N PHE A 321 -26.66 -25.05 24.49
CA PHE A 321 -25.82 -24.43 23.47
C PHE A 321 -26.51 -23.18 22.94
N PHE A 322 -25.81 -22.04 22.88
CA PHE A 322 -26.39 -20.80 22.38
C PHE A 322 -26.11 -20.56 20.90
N GLN A 323 -27.16 -20.19 20.15
CA GLN A 323 -27.05 -19.62 18.81
C GLN A 323 -26.87 -18.10 18.93
N LEU A 324 -25.62 -17.64 18.95
CA LEU A 324 -25.31 -16.22 19.14
C LEU A 324 -25.84 -15.34 18.00
N ASN A 325 -25.84 -15.84 16.77
CA ASN A 325 -26.41 -15.15 15.59
C ASN A 325 -27.91 -14.91 15.66
N ARG A 326 -28.61 -15.57 16.58
CA ARG A 326 -30.03 -15.37 16.86
C ARG A 326 -30.18 -14.77 18.24
N THR A 327 -29.67 -13.54 18.38
CA THR A 327 -29.79 -12.74 19.59
C THR A 327 -30.34 -11.36 19.24
N TYR A 328 -31.38 -10.94 19.95
CA TYR A 328 -31.98 -9.62 19.78
C TYR A 328 -32.31 -9.00 21.13
N VAL A 329 -32.40 -7.67 21.15
CA VAL A 329 -32.77 -6.88 22.32
C VAL A 329 -34.12 -6.23 22.03
N SER A 330 -35.02 -6.25 23.01
CA SER A 330 -36.30 -5.55 22.94
C SER A 330 -36.39 -4.50 24.04
N PHE A 331 -36.89 -3.31 23.73
CA PHE A 331 -37.09 -2.24 24.69
C PHE A 331 -38.10 -1.21 24.16
N LYS A 332 -38.64 -0.41 25.06
CA LYS A 332 -39.61 0.64 24.76
C LYS A 332 -39.01 2.01 25.00
N LEU A 333 -39.12 2.91 24.03
CA LEU A 333 -38.68 4.31 24.12
C LEU A 333 -39.86 5.27 24.26
N ARG A 334 -39.67 6.34 25.02
CA ARG A 334 -40.64 7.44 25.15
C ARG A 334 -39.91 8.78 25.31
N LEU A 335 -40.50 9.87 24.84
CA LEU A 335 -39.99 11.23 25.11
C LEU A 335 -40.33 11.69 26.53
N LYS A 336 -39.40 12.39 27.16
CA LYS A 336 -39.52 13.01 28.47
C LYS A 336 -39.00 14.44 28.43
N ASN A 337 -39.51 15.30 29.33
CA ASN A 337 -39.03 16.67 29.53
C ASN A 337 -38.99 17.50 28.23
N VAL A 338 -40.06 17.46 27.42
CA VAL A 338 -40.13 18.21 26.16
C VAL A 338 -40.38 19.69 26.46
N GLU A 339 -39.32 20.50 26.41
CA GLU A 339 -39.40 21.96 26.49
C GLU A 339 -39.02 22.57 25.12
N ALA A 340 -39.99 23.21 24.46
CA ALA A 340 -39.74 23.96 23.24
C ALA A 340 -39.22 25.37 23.61
N ASN A 341 -38.00 25.71 23.17
CA ASN A 341 -37.52 27.08 23.22
C ASN A 341 -38.27 27.93 22.17
N GLY A 342 -39.41 28.51 22.56
CA GLY A 342 -40.13 29.54 21.80
C GLY A 342 -41.44 29.09 21.14
N THR A 343 -42.49 29.90 21.38
CA THR A 343 -43.86 29.91 20.82
C THR A 343 -44.56 28.56 20.67
N GLY A 344 -45.53 28.31 21.58
CA GLY A 344 -46.74 27.45 21.59
C GLY A 344 -47.11 26.39 20.53
N GLU A 345 -46.32 26.16 19.49
CA GLU A 345 -46.56 25.13 18.48
C GLU A 345 -45.81 23.84 18.86
N PRO A 346 -46.44 22.65 18.72
CA PRO A 346 -45.80 21.38 19.00
C PRO A 346 -44.62 21.16 18.05
N VAL A 347 -43.41 21.08 18.60
CA VAL A 347 -42.22 20.80 17.81
C VAL A 347 -42.18 19.32 17.47
N LYS A 348 -42.04 19.01 16.17
CA LYS A 348 -41.86 17.63 15.71
C LYS A 348 -40.47 17.15 16.10
N ILE A 349 -40.42 16.07 16.87
CA ILE A 349 -39.19 15.36 17.24
C ILE A 349 -39.28 13.98 16.57
N ILE A 350 -38.25 13.64 15.80
CA ILE A 350 -38.10 12.33 15.17
C ILE A 350 -36.93 11.59 15.81
N HIS A 351 -36.98 10.26 15.82
CA HIS A 351 -35.85 9.46 16.24
C HIS A 351 -34.88 9.21 15.09
N THR A 352 -33.61 9.05 15.45
CA THR A 352 -32.55 8.65 14.53
C THR A 352 -32.86 7.28 13.93
N ASN A 353 -32.55 7.12 12.65
CA ASN A 353 -32.86 5.89 11.93
C ASN A 353 -32.20 4.68 12.59
N PHE A 354 -32.85 3.52 12.50
CA PHE A 354 -32.42 2.27 13.12
C PHE A 354 -32.20 2.38 14.63
N SER A 355 -33.09 3.11 15.30
CA SER A 355 -33.01 3.46 16.73
C SER A 355 -32.81 2.26 17.65
N GLY A 356 -33.33 1.08 17.30
CA GLY A 356 -33.13 -0.15 18.06
C GLY A 356 -31.65 -0.54 18.24
N ALA A 357 -30.79 -0.22 17.27
CA ALA A 357 -29.34 -0.45 17.35
C ALA A 357 -28.55 0.84 17.59
N THR A 358 -28.92 1.95 16.94
CA THR A 358 -28.19 3.23 17.02
C THR A 358 -28.32 3.93 18.37
N PHE A 359 -29.27 3.50 19.21
CA PHE A 359 -29.41 3.92 20.60
C PHE A 359 -28.22 3.50 21.49
N PHE A 360 -27.38 2.55 21.05
CA PHE A 360 -26.18 2.13 21.77
C PHE A 360 -24.91 2.64 21.07
N ASN A 361 -24.06 3.36 21.80
CA ASN A 361 -22.79 3.88 21.28
C ASN A 361 -21.64 2.89 21.45
N GLN A 362 -21.65 2.10 22.52
CA GLN A 362 -20.61 1.11 22.77
C GLN A 362 -21.21 -0.17 23.34
N ILE A 363 -20.68 -1.30 22.91
CA ILE A 363 -21.08 -2.63 23.41
C ILE A 363 -19.83 -3.41 23.79
N LYS A 364 -19.83 -3.94 25.01
CA LYS A 364 -18.79 -4.82 25.53
C LYS A 364 -19.36 -6.21 25.80
N LEU A 365 -18.61 -7.23 25.40
CA LEU A 365 -18.96 -8.63 25.58
C LEU A 365 -17.81 -9.36 26.25
N SER A 366 -18.13 -10.04 27.36
CA SER A 366 -17.18 -10.86 28.11
C SER A 366 -17.70 -12.29 28.26
N PHE A 367 -16.81 -13.26 28.12
CA PHE A 367 -17.07 -14.67 28.43
C PHE A 367 -16.24 -15.06 29.64
N ASN A 368 -16.88 -15.58 30.69
CA ASN A 368 -16.21 -15.98 31.94
C ASN A 368 -15.28 -14.87 32.50
N ASN A 369 -15.76 -13.63 32.51
CA ASN A 369 -15.02 -12.42 32.93
C ASN A 369 -13.84 -12.00 32.04
N VAL A 370 -13.62 -12.68 30.91
CA VAL A 370 -12.63 -12.25 29.90
C VAL A 370 -13.34 -11.45 28.82
N GLN A 371 -12.96 -10.19 28.64
CA GLN A 371 -13.49 -9.34 27.57
C GLN A 371 -13.03 -9.88 26.21
N VAL A 372 -13.98 -10.35 25.41
CA VAL A 372 -13.72 -10.91 24.07
C VAL A 372 -13.93 -9.85 22.99
N TYR A 373 -14.79 -8.87 23.26
CA TYR A 373 -15.16 -7.87 22.28
C TYR A 373 -15.52 -6.53 22.93
N ASP A 374 -15.05 -5.46 22.30
CA ASP A 374 -15.32 -4.08 22.65
C ASP A 374 -15.39 -3.25 21.36
N SER A 375 -16.58 -2.74 21.05
CA SER A 375 -16.79 -1.88 19.89
C SER A 375 -17.24 -0.51 20.34
N SER A 376 -16.32 0.44 20.26
CA SER A 376 -16.65 1.87 20.28
C SER A 376 -17.34 2.27 18.98
N TYR A 377 -18.23 3.26 19.01
CA TYR A 377 -19.00 3.74 17.85
C TYR A 377 -19.89 2.66 17.21
N TYR A 378 -20.51 1.81 18.04
CA TYR A 378 -21.44 0.77 17.61
C TYR A 378 -22.61 1.35 16.81
N ASN A 379 -23.13 2.52 17.20
CA ASN A 379 -24.19 3.24 16.51
C ASN A 379 -23.91 3.43 15.00
N PHE A 380 -22.77 4.03 14.65
CA PHE A 380 -22.37 4.23 13.25
C PHE A 380 -22.12 2.90 12.55
N LYS A 381 -21.45 1.97 13.24
CA LYS A 381 -21.13 0.66 12.71
C LYS A 381 -22.37 -0.15 12.33
N SER A 382 -23.33 -0.25 13.25
CA SER A 382 -24.58 -0.98 13.05
C SER A 382 -25.39 -0.38 11.91
N TYR A 383 -25.43 0.95 11.84
CA TYR A 383 -26.12 1.64 10.76
C TYR A 383 -25.47 1.39 9.40
N ILE A 384 -24.16 1.61 9.26
CA ILE A 384 -23.43 1.43 7.99
C ILE A 384 -23.49 -0.02 7.53
N LEU A 385 -23.29 -0.99 8.42
CA LEU A 385 -23.36 -2.42 8.09
C LEU A 385 -24.75 -2.82 7.59
N THR A 386 -25.81 -2.30 8.22
CA THR A 386 -27.19 -2.58 7.81
C THR A 386 -27.52 -1.87 6.51
N LEU A 387 -27.18 -0.59 6.39
CA LEU A 387 -27.40 0.25 5.20
C LEU A 387 -26.77 -0.36 3.96
N LEU A 388 -25.54 -0.85 4.07
CA LEU A 388 -24.78 -1.35 2.94
C LEU A 388 -24.92 -2.86 2.73
N GLY A 389 -25.11 -3.64 3.79
CA GLY A 389 -25.06 -5.11 3.73
C GLY A 389 -26.41 -5.82 3.59
N GLU A 390 -27.51 -5.21 4.02
CA GLU A 390 -28.82 -5.88 4.03
C GLU A 390 -29.69 -5.54 2.81
N ASN A 391 -30.54 -6.48 2.41
CA ASN A 391 -31.46 -6.32 1.28
C ASN A 391 -32.62 -5.38 1.61
N SER A 392 -33.20 -4.75 0.58
CA SER A 392 -34.38 -3.88 0.71
C SER A 392 -35.53 -4.57 1.43
N ASP A 393 -35.82 -5.82 1.08
CA ASP A 393 -36.97 -6.54 1.64
C ASP A 393 -36.82 -6.80 3.16
N THR A 394 -35.58 -6.99 3.61
CA THR A 394 -35.31 -7.21 5.05
C THR A 394 -35.37 -5.91 5.82
N LYS A 395 -34.91 -4.81 5.21
CA LYS A 395 -35.00 -3.45 5.73
C LYS A 395 -36.45 -3.00 5.89
N ASP A 396 -37.25 -3.14 4.83
CA ASP A 396 -38.64 -2.69 4.77
C ASP A 396 -39.59 -3.65 5.52
N GLY A 397 -39.16 -4.89 5.76
CA GLY A 397 -39.90 -5.88 6.53
C GLY A 397 -39.45 -5.96 7.98
N TYR A 398 -38.44 -6.80 8.26
CA TYR A 398 -38.02 -7.18 9.61
C TYR A 398 -37.42 -6.02 10.42
N LEU A 399 -36.60 -5.18 9.78
CA LEU A 399 -35.86 -4.13 10.49
C LEU A 399 -36.70 -2.90 10.83
N THR A 400 -37.93 -2.79 10.31
CA THR A 400 -38.89 -1.78 10.75
C THR A 400 -39.19 -1.90 12.25
N ALA A 401 -39.22 -3.13 12.79
CA ALA A 401 -39.34 -3.39 14.22
C ALA A 401 -38.13 -2.89 15.03
N ALA A 402 -36.97 -2.70 14.38
CA ALA A 402 -35.76 -2.12 14.95
C ALA A 402 -35.68 -0.59 14.72
N GLY A 403 -36.75 0.03 14.21
CA GLY A 403 -36.81 1.45 13.88
C GLY A 403 -36.10 1.83 12.58
N TRP A 404 -35.90 0.87 11.65
CA TRP A 404 -35.42 1.16 10.31
C TRP A 404 -36.53 1.76 9.46
N GLN A 405 -36.23 2.86 8.77
CA GLN A 405 -37.10 3.48 7.78
C GLN A 405 -36.28 3.91 6.55
N ASP A 406 -36.86 3.77 5.35
CA ASP A 406 -36.25 4.28 4.12
C ASP A 406 -36.31 5.82 4.09
N HIS A 407 -35.42 6.43 3.32
CA HIS A 407 -35.09 7.86 3.40
C HIS A 407 -36.14 8.80 2.77
N GLU A 408 -37.24 8.27 2.25
CA GLU A 408 -38.26 9.06 1.55
C GLU A 408 -39.33 9.65 2.49
N ASP A 409 -39.51 9.10 3.72
CA ASP A 409 -40.58 9.49 4.66
C ASP A 409 -40.08 9.67 6.11
N ASP A 410 -39.54 10.84 6.43
CA ASP A 410 -39.13 11.21 7.80
C ASP A 410 -40.30 11.30 8.79
N ASP A 411 -41.51 11.43 8.27
CA ASP A 411 -42.72 11.62 9.06
C ASP A 411 -43.10 10.40 9.91
N GLN A 412 -42.70 9.21 9.48
CA GLN A 412 -42.98 7.95 10.18
C GLN A 412 -42.07 7.74 11.40
N ARG A 413 -41.00 8.52 11.53
CA ARG A 413 -40.07 8.48 12.68
C ARG A 413 -40.47 9.41 13.82
N ALA A 414 -41.63 10.06 13.73
CA ALA A 414 -42.10 10.97 14.77
C ALA A 414 -42.28 10.26 16.12
N LEU A 415 -41.64 10.81 17.16
CA LEU A 415 -41.83 10.40 18.53
C LEU A 415 -42.87 11.29 19.22
N THR A 416 -43.62 10.72 20.14
CA THR A 416 -44.56 11.45 21.00
C THR A 416 -44.26 11.17 22.46
N ASP A 417 -44.68 12.07 23.33
CA ASP A 417 -44.62 11.94 24.79
C ASP A 417 -45.65 10.93 25.33
N LYS A 418 -46.76 10.71 24.61
CA LYS A 418 -47.87 9.85 25.02
C LYS A 418 -47.63 8.37 24.78
N ASN A 419 -46.99 8.01 23.67
CA ASN A 419 -46.87 6.63 23.23
C ASN A 419 -45.45 6.10 23.42
N HIS A 420 -45.36 4.83 23.81
CA HIS A 420 -44.10 4.10 23.79
C HIS A 420 -43.85 3.55 22.39
N LEU A 421 -42.66 3.82 21.84
CA LEU A 421 -42.15 3.15 20.66
C LEU A 421 -41.57 1.80 21.08
N ASP A 422 -42.16 0.70 20.63
CA ASP A 422 -41.71 -0.65 20.93
C ASP A 422 -40.67 -1.09 19.88
N LEU A 423 -39.46 -1.38 20.33
CA LEU A 423 -38.32 -1.68 19.46
C LEU A 423 -37.79 -3.08 19.75
N CYS A 424 -37.45 -3.79 18.68
CA CYS A 424 -36.81 -5.10 18.71
C CYS A 424 -35.69 -5.13 17.66
N ALA A 425 -34.44 -5.17 18.11
CA ALA A 425 -33.28 -5.07 17.22
C ALA A 425 -32.28 -6.22 17.40
N PRO A 426 -31.73 -6.77 16.30
CA PRO A 426 -30.64 -7.72 16.38
C PRO A 426 -29.36 -7.04 16.91
N LEU A 427 -28.53 -7.79 17.62
CA LEU A 427 -27.21 -7.33 18.04
C LEU A 427 -26.17 -7.68 16.96
N LEU A 428 -25.66 -6.65 16.28
CA LEU A 428 -24.71 -6.76 15.16
C LEU A 428 -23.26 -6.83 15.65
N LEU A 429 -22.98 -7.77 16.55
CA LEU A 429 -21.64 -8.03 17.08
C LEU A 429 -20.93 -9.08 16.22
N GLU A 430 -19.66 -8.89 15.90
CA GLU A 430 -18.92 -9.86 15.08
C GLU A 430 -18.81 -11.25 15.70
N PRO A 431 -18.59 -11.42 17.02
CA PRO A 431 -18.67 -12.74 17.64
C PRO A 431 -20.05 -13.40 17.49
N PHE A 432 -21.12 -12.61 17.25
CA PHE A 432 -22.47 -13.12 17.06
C PHE A 432 -22.73 -13.49 15.60
N GLN A 433 -21.91 -13.06 14.63
CA GLN A 433 -22.09 -13.43 13.22
C GLN A 433 -21.71 -14.89 12.92
N THR A 434 -21.07 -15.59 13.86
CA THR A 434 -20.70 -17.00 13.66
C THR A 434 -21.93 -17.90 13.74
N GLU A 435 -22.04 -18.83 12.78
CA GLU A 435 -23.09 -19.87 12.80
C GLU A 435 -22.80 -21.00 13.80
N ARG A 436 -21.58 -21.02 14.38
CA ARG A 436 -21.18 -22.03 15.35
C ARG A 436 -21.85 -21.78 16.69
N LEU A 437 -22.41 -22.86 17.26
CA LEU A 437 -23.01 -22.80 18.60
C LEU A 437 -21.96 -22.53 19.68
N LEU A 438 -22.25 -21.58 20.56
CA LEU A 438 -21.46 -21.38 21.78
C LEU A 438 -21.65 -22.61 22.68
N VAL A 439 -20.53 -23.17 23.15
CA VAL A 439 -20.55 -24.32 24.06
C VAL A 439 -21.21 -23.95 25.41
N PRO A 440 -21.85 -24.91 26.09
CA PRO A 440 -22.48 -24.68 27.39
C PRO A 440 -21.43 -24.35 28.47
N HIS A 441 -21.90 -23.93 29.66
CA HIS A 441 -21.03 -23.57 30.79
C HIS A 441 -20.12 -22.36 30.57
N ILE A 442 -20.57 -21.42 29.73
CA ILE A 442 -19.96 -20.12 29.55
C ILE A 442 -20.89 -19.05 30.11
N ASN A 443 -20.39 -18.28 31.09
CA ASN A 443 -21.06 -17.09 31.58
C ASN A 443 -20.87 -15.95 30.57
N ILE A 444 -21.97 -15.40 30.07
CA ILE A 444 -21.95 -14.28 29.12
C ILE A 444 -22.33 -13.01 29.86
N GLN A 445 -21.45 -12.01 29.80
CA GLN A 445 -21.73 -10.67 30.28
C GLN A 445 -21.74 -9.70 29.09
N LEU A 446 -22.88 -9.04 28.89
CA LEU A 446 -23.08 -8.05 27.84
C LEU A 446 -23.37 -6.68 28.47
N THR A 447 -22.55 -5.68 28.18
CA THR A 447 -22.75 -4.31 28.67
C THR A 447 -23.00 -3.36 27.49
N LEU A 448 -24.14 -2.69 27.51
CA LEU A 448 -24.60 -1.75 26.49
C LEU A 448 -24.51 -0.32 27.03
N TYR A 449 -23.73 0.54 26.36
CA TYR A 449 -23.62 1.96 26.66
C TYR A 449 -24.50 2.76 25.70
N ARG A 450 -25.34 3.63 26.26
CA ARG A 450 -26.30 4.46 25.51
C ARG A 450 -25.59 5.58 24.73
N SER A 451 -26.13 5.92 23.56
CA SER A 451 -25.78 7.11 22.77
C SER A 451 -26.33 8.40 23.42
N SER A 452 -25.80 9.56 23.04
CA SER A 452 -26.33 10.83 23.54
C SER A 452 -27.71 11.13 22.96
N ASP A 453 -28.52 11.86 23.71
CA ASP A 453 -29.88 12.26 23.31
C ASP A 453 -29.85 13.12 22.04
N THR A 454 -28.82 13.96 21.90
CA THR A 454 -28.54 14.76 20.70
C THR A 454 -28.27 13.93 19.45
N PHE A 455 -27.75 12.71 19.61
CA PHE A 455 -27.49 11.79 18.51
C PHE A 455 -28.74 10.96 18.19
N CYS A 456 -29.55 10.61 19.18
CA CYS A 456 -30.73 9.75 19.03
C CYS A 456 -32.00 10.46 18.56
N MET A 457 -32.01 11.79 18.56
CA MET A 457 -33.16 12.60 18.18
C MET A 457 -32.79 13.66 17.16
N GLN A 458 -33.74 13.97 16.30
CA GLN A 458 -33.69 15.10 15.39
C GLN A 458 -34.96 15.94 15.52
N SER A 459 -34.82 17.26 15.46
CA SER A 459 -35.94 18.20 15.56
C SER A 459 -35.75 19.38 14.61
N THR A 460 -36.85 20.01 14.19
CA THR A 460 -36.79 21.20 13.33
C THR A 460 -36.30 22.45 14.07
N LYS A 461 -36.47 22.48 15.39
CA LYS A 461 -36.04 23.59 16.27
C LYS A 461 -35.16 23.04 17.40
N ASP A 462 -34.33 23.91 17.96
CA ASP A 462 -33.55 23.57 19.13
C ASP A 462 -34.49 23.26 20.31
N THR A 463 -34.48 22.01 20.77
CA THR A 463 -35.40 21.48 21.76
C THR A 463 -34.64 20.75 22.84
N LYS A 464 -34.97 21.03 24.09
CA LYS A 464 -34.53 20.23 25.23
C LYS A 464 -35.54 19.12 25.37
N ALA A 465 -35.18 17.93 24.91
CA ALA A 465 -35.97 16.71 25.10
C ALA A 465 -35.01 15.59 25.52
N GLU A 466 -35.52 14.64 26.31
CA GLU A 466 -34.78 13.48 26.75
C GLU A 466 -35.51 12.19 26.34
N LEU A 467 -34.76 11.13 26.02
CA LEU A 467 -35.36 9.81 25.79
C LEU A 467 -35.35 8.96 27.06
N GLU A 468 -36.48 8.35 27.38
CA GLU A 468 -36.64 7.38 28.46
C GLU A 468 -36.78 5.97 27.90
N ILE A 469 -35.99 5.03 28.44
CA ILE A 469 -36.04 3.61 28.09
C ILE A 469 -36.78 2.82 29.17
N THR A 470 -37.59 1.86 28.74
CA THR A 470 -38.35 0.96 29.62
C THR A 470 -38.39 -0.45 29.04
N ASP A 471 -38.68 -1.45 29.89
CA ASP A 471 -38.85 -2.87 29.51
C ASP A 471 -37.71 -3.48 28.68
N LEU A 472 -36.47 -3.12 28.99
CA LEU A 472 -35.28 -3.63 28.31
C LEU A 472 -35.06 -5.12 28.62
N LYS A 473 -35.03 -5.95 27.57
CA LYS A 473 -34.84 -7.42 27.64
C LYS A 473 -33.90 -7.91 26.55
N LEU A 474 -33.09 -8.92 26.87
CA LEU A 474 -32.22 -9.64 25.94
C LEU A 474 -32.81 -11.01 25.65
N HIS A 475 -32.96 -11.36 24.38
CA HIS A 475 -33.49 -12.66 23.95
C HIS A 475 -32.42 -13.44 23.21
N MET A 476 -32.13 -14.64 23.70
CA MET A 476 -31.12 -15.53 23.12
C MET A 476 -31.73 -16.87 22.74
N ARG A 477 -31.31 -17.39 21.58
CA ARG A 477 -31.74 -18.69 21.10
C ARG A 477 -30.88 -19.80 21.69
N ALA A 478 -31.52 -20.72 22.42
CA ALA A 478 -30.87 -21.86 23.05
C ALA A 478 -31.25 -23.16 22.35
N ILE A 479 -30.28 -24.05 22.15
CA ILE A 479 -30.42 -25.35 21.50
C ILE A 479 -30.01 -26.46 22.46
N ASP A 480 -30.87 -27.47 22.51
CA ASP A 480 -30.60 -28.75 23.12
C ASP A 480 -29.99 -29.68 22.04
N VAL A 481 -28.78 -30.15 22.32
CA VAL A 481 -28.03 -31.07 21.46
C VAL A 481 -28.18 -32.48 22.01
N VAL A 482 -28.28 -33.48 21.11
CA VAL A 482 -28.41 -34.90 21.50
C VAL A 482 -27.19 -35.33 22.33
N SER A 483 -27.42 -36.10 23.40
CA SER A 483 -26.40 -36.47 24.39
C SER A 483 -25.15 -37.12 23.78
N SER A 484 -25.29 -37.93 22.73
CA SER A 484 -24.15 -38.57 22.05
C SER A 484 -23.19 -37.54 21.44
N ALA A 485 -23.72 -36.49 20.82
CA ALA A 485 -22.93 -35.39 20.26
C ALA A 485 -22.31 -34.52 21.36
N THR A 486 -23.03 -34.28 22.46
CA THR A 486 -22.52 -33.54 23.61
C THR A 486 -21.32 -34.24 24.26
N ILE A 487 -21.40 -35.56 24.50
CA ILE A 487 -20.30 -36.37 25.06
C ILE A 487 -19.09 -36.37 24.11
N ALA A 488 -19.33 -36.55 22.81
CA ALA A 488 -18.26 -36.51 21.80
C ALA A 488 -17.56 -35.15 21.77
N LEU A 489 -18.33 -34.06 21.91
CA LEU A 489 -17.80 -32.70 21.94
C LEU A 489 -17.00 -32.44 23.22
N GLU A 490 -17.49 -32.86 24.38
CA GLU A 490 -16.77 -32.75 25.66
C GLU A 490 -15.43 -33.50 25.62
N ASN A 491 -15.42 -34.73 25.11
CA ASN A 491 -14.18 -35.51 24.93
C ASN A 491 -13.20 -34.82 23.99
N ARG A 492 -13.69 -34.15 22.94
CA ARG A 492 -12.84 -33.42 22.01
C ARG A 492 -12.28 -32.13 22.61
N LEU A 493 -13.07 -31.42 23.42
CA LEU A 493 -12.62 -30.21 24.14
C LEU A 493 -11.44 -30.49 25.09
N ARG A 494 -11.31 -31.72 25.61
CA ARG A 494 -10.16 -32.14 26.43
C ARG A 494 -8.83 -32.16 25.66
N THR A 495 -8.86 -32.33 24.33
CA THR A 495 -7.65 -32.44 23.50
C THR A 495 -7.45 -31.25 22.56
N THR A 496 -8.53 -30.59 22.14
CA THR A 496 -8.50 -29.54 21.13
C THR A 496 -9.46 -28.40 21.51
N PRO A 497 -9.02 -27.13 21.52
CA PRO A 497 -9.91 -26.02 21.82
C PRO A 497 -10.95 -25.82 20.71
N ALA A 498 -12.16 -25.41 21.10
CA ALA A 498 -13.17 -24.92 20.16
C ALA A 498 -12.69 -23.62 19.49
N GLN A 499 -13.00 -23.48 18.20
CA GLN A 499 -12.63 -22.31 17.42
C GLN A 499 -13.89 -21.64 16.87
N TYR A 500 -14.02 -20.34 17.04
CA TYR A 500 -15.15 -19.53 16.59
C TYR A 500 -14.65 -18.51 15.58
N PRO A 501 -14.79 -18.80 14.29
CA PRO A 501 -14.25 -17.92 13.27
C PRO A 501 -15.33 -16.87 12.94
N PHE A 502 -14.92 -15.60 12.86
CA PHE A 502 -15.76 -14.46 12.48
C PHE A 502 -14.90 -13.38 11.80
N THR A 503 -15.53 -12.51 11.02
CA THR A 503 -14.88 -11.36 10.39
C THR A 503 -14.85 -10.20 11.37
N ALA A 504 -13.70 -9.59 11.62
CA ALA A 504 -13.61 -8.42 12.51
C ALA A 504 -13.82 -7.12 11.71
N SER A 505 -14.63 -6.21 12.23
CA SER A 505 -14.83 -4.88 11.66
C SER A 505 -14.50 -3.80 12.69
N LYS A 506 -13.64 -2.86 12.33
CA LYS A 506 -13.17 -1.79 13.21
C LYS A 506 -13.59 -0.45 12.64
N VAL A 507 -14.06 0.43 13.52
CA VAL A 507 -14.41 1.81 13.19
C VAL A 507 -13.36 2.74 13.79
N LYS A 508 -12.92 3.72 13.00
CA LYS A 508 -11.97 4.75 13.42
C LYS A 508 -12.49 6.11 12.98
N LEU A 509 -12.60 7.04 13.93
CA LEU A 509 -12.92 8.44 13.63
C LEU A 509 -11.62 9.19 13.34
N ILE A 510 -11.61 10.00 12.28
CA ILE A 510 -10.47 10.85 11.92
C ILE A 510 -10.99 12.28 11.83
N SER A 511 -10.48 13.15 12.70
CA SER A 511 -10.87 14.56 12.71
C SER A 511 -10.11 15.30 11.62
N VAL A 512 -10.83 15.99 10.75
CA VAL A 512 -10.27 16.92 9.76
C VAL A 512 -10.44 18.35 10.29
N PRO A 513 -9.35 19.07 10.61
CA PRO A 513 -9.46 20.46 11.06
C PRO A 513 -10.03 21.37 9.99
N GLU A 514 -10.85 22.34 10.40
CA GLU A 514 -11.39 23.37 9.53
C GLU A 514 -10.25 24.18 8.87
N GLY A 515 -10.42 24.55 7.59
CA GLY A 515 -9.44 25.30 6.81
C GLY A 515 -8.32 24.47 6.17
N ARG A 516 -8.23 23.15 6.42
CA ARG A 516 -7.33 22.27 5.67
C ARG A 516 -7.97 21.75 4.39
N LEU A 517 -7.31 22.03 3.26
CA LEU A 517 -7.70 21.53 1.94
C LEU A 517 -7.14 20.14 1.63
N GLU A 518 -6.25 19.61 2.46
CA GLU A 518 -5.69 18.28 2.28
C GLU A 518 -5.50 17.60 3.63
N LEU A 519 -5.95 16.35 3.70
CA LEU A 519 -5.58 15.41 4.73
C LEU A 519 -4.42 14.56 4.18
N PRO A 520 -3.18 14.80 4.64
CA PRO A 520 -2.03 14.00 4.19
C PRO A 520 -2.18 12.55 4.64
N PHE A 521 -1.41 11.64 4.03
CA PHE A 521 -1.36 10.21 4.32
C PHE A 521 -1.44 9.91 5.83
N SER A 522 -2.66 9.70 6.32
CA SER A 522 -2.92 9.48 7.74
C SER A 522 -3.00 7.99 7.99
N THR A 523 -2.24 7.49 8.96
CA THR A 523 -2.22 6.06 9.25
C THR A 523 -3.57 5.60 9.80
N LEU A 524 -4.28 4.76 9.06
CA LEU A 524 -5.55 4.14 9.44
C LEU A 524 -5.29 2.99 10.42
N TYR A 525 -4.49 2.01 9.99
CA TYR A 525 -4.18 0.80 10.74
C TYR A 525 -2.67 0.53 10.70
N HIS A 526 -2.16 0.03 11.83
CA HIS A 526 -0.81 -0.49 11.96
C HIS A 526 -0.87 -2.01 11.86
N ASP A 527 0.09 -2.63 11.16
CA ASP A 527 0.34 -4.08 11.10
C ASP A 527 -0.80 -4.97 10.56
N ILE A 528 -1.91 -4.40 10.09
CA ILE A 528 -3.05 -5.12 9.51
C ILE A 528 -3.59 -4.34 8.32
N ILE A 529 -3.60 -4.96 7.13
CA ILE A 529 -4.27 -4.43 5.95
C ILE A 529 -5.70 -4.99 5.93
N PRO A 530 -6.74 -4.15 6.09
CA PRO A 530 -8.13 -4.61 6.04
C PRO A 530 -8.47 -5.11 4.63
N ARG A 531 -9.46 -6.01 4.51
CA ARG A 531 -9.91 -6.48 3.18
C ARG A 531 -10.70 -5.43 2.43
N ARG A 532 -11.51 -4.66 3.15
CA ARG A 532 -12.34 -3.59 2.60
C ARG A 532 -12.31 -2.40 3.53
N ILE A 533 -12.25 -1.21 2.96
CA ILE A 533 -12.32 0.06 3.67
C ILE A 533 -13.54 0.80 3.16
N ILE A 534 -14.37 1.28 4.08
CA ILE A 534 -15.51 2.14 3.79
C ILE A 534 -15.22 3.47 4.49
N VAL A 535 -15.23 4.55 3.71
CA VAL A 535 -14.99 5.91 4.19
C VAL A 535 -16.26 6.72 3.98
N GLY A 536 -16.78 7.31 5.06
CA GLY A 536 -17.85 8.29 5.03
C GLY A 536 -17.41 9.54 5.79
N LEU A 537 -17.85 10.71 5.31
CA LEU A 537 -17.58 11.98 5.97
C LEU A 537 -18.85 12.40 6.72
N LEU A 538 -18.69 12.99 7.90
CA LEU A 538 -19.80 13.44 8.75
C LEU A 538 -19.43 14.75 9.42
N ASP A 539 -20.46 15.53 9.76
CA ASP A 539 -20.29 16.78 10.51
C ASP A 539 -19.84 16.45 11.95
N PRO A 540 -18.76 17.06 12.47
CA PRO A 540 -18.27 16.79 13.82
C PRO A 540 -19.26 17.15 14.92
N GLU A 541 -20.22 18.07 14.69
CA GLU A 541 -21.16 18.51 15.71
C GLU A 541 -22.49 17.75 15.67
N THR A 542 -22.77 16.96 16.71
CA THR A 542 -24.08 16.35 16.92
C THR A 542 -25.04 17.36 17.55
N VAL A 543 -25.79 18.08 16.72
CA VAL A 543 -26.84 19.01 17.14
C VAL A 543 -28.20 18.38 16.84
N VAL A 544 -29.18 18.55 17.74
CA VAL A 544 -30.55 18.01 17.57
C VAL A 544 -31.21 18.49 16.26
N THR A 545 -30.78 19.61 15.70
CA THR A 545 -31.33 20.15 14.44
C THR A 545 -30.78 19.50 13.18
N LYS A 546 -29.70 18.70 13.29
CA LYS A 546 -29.03 18.03 12.17
C LYS A 546 -29.20 16.52 12.29
N ASP A 547 -29.31 15.85 11.15
CA ASP A 547 -29.26 14.39 11.10
C ASP A 547 -27.82 13.92 11.38
N SER A 548 -27.64 13.21 12.48
CA SER A 548 -26.33 12.67 12.89
C SER A 548 -25.85 11.50 12.01
N LEU A 549 -26.71 10.94 11.16
CA LEU A 549 -26.39 9.86 10.21
C LEU A 549 -26.32 10.32 8.76
N LYS A 550 -26.25 11.63 8.52
CA LYS A 550 -26.07 12.20 7.18
C LYS A 550 -24.59 12.21 6.79
N PHE A 551 -24.22 11.34 5.85
CA PHE A 551 -22.87 11.23 5.31
C PHE A 551 -22.71 12.10 4.05
N ASP A 552 -22.44 13.39 4.27
CA ASP A 552 -22.31 14.38 3.21
C ASP A 552 -20.95 14.29 2.48
N HIS A 553 -20.85 14.88 1.29
CA HIS A 553 -19.63 14.82 0.47
C HIS A 553 -18.60 15.90 0.82
N PHE A 554 -19.00 16.99 1.50
CA PHE A 554 -18.13 18.12 1.89
C PHE A 554 -17.24 18.67 0.76
N ASN A 555 -17.72 18.62 -0.49
CA ASN A 555 -16.95 19.00 -1.69
C ASN A 555 -15.57 18.32 -1.80
N LEU A 556 -15.48 17.04 -1.44
CA LEU A 556 -14.31 16.21 -1.67
C LEU A 556 -13.96 16.17 -3.17
N SER A 557 -12.72 16.51 -3.52
CA SER A 557 -12.23 16.51 -4.90
C SER A 557 -11.56 15.21 -5.27
N ASP A 558 -10.69 14.70 -4.39
CA ASP A 558 -9.87 13.53 -4.65
C ASP A 558 -9.79 12.63 -3.42
N ILE A 559 -9.89 11.32 -3.65
CA ILE A 559 -9.67 10.31 -2.62
C ILE A 559 -8.85 9.15 -3.14
N GLN A 560 -7.89 8.70 -2.32
CA GLN A 560 -7.03 7.58 -2.61
C GLN A 560 -6.51 6.93 -1.31
N ILE A 561 -6.26 5.62 -1.36
CA ILE A 561 -5.69 4.86 -0.25
C ILE A 561 -4.32 4.32 -0.67
N ASP A 562 -3.32 4.43 0.21
CA ASP A 562 -2.09 3.64 0.12
C ASP A 562 -2.19 2.47 1.10
N ALA A 563 -2.19 1.25 0.58
CA ALA A 563 -2.05 0.05 1.39
C ALA A 563 -0.78 -0.68 0.98
N GLY A 564 0.24 -0.65 1.82
CA GLY A 564 1.44 -1.43 1.53
C GLY A 564 2.43 -0.81 0.54
N GLY A 565 2.41 0.51 0.34
CA GLY A 565 3.15 1.17 -0.74
C GLY A 565 2.51 0.97 -2.11
N THR A 566 1.28 0.46 -2.14
CA THR A 566 0.47 0.28 -3.34
C THR A 566 -0.76 1.18 -3.24
N MET A 567 -1.00 1.97 -4.28
CA MET A 567 -2.11 2.90 -4.33
C MET A 567 -3.39 2.23 -4.83
N TYR A 568 -4.49 2.44 -4.12
CA TYR A 568 -5.83 1.93 -4.40
C TYR A 568 -6.82 3.08 -4.48
N PRO A 569 -7.50 3.26 -5.62
CA PRO A 569 -7.05 2.87 -6.97
C PRO A 569 -5.68 3.45 -7.35
N ALA A 570 -5.07 2.98 -8.45
CA ALA A 570 -3.77 3.50 -8.92
C ALA A 570 -3.79 5.01 -9.27
N GLN A 571 -4.93 5.51 -9.74
CA GLN A 571 -5.20 6.94 -9.95
C GLN A 571 -6.32 7.39 -8.99
N PRO A 572 -6.19 8.54 -8.30
CA PRO A 572 -7.21 9.04 -7.37
C PRO A 572 -8.62 9.06 -7.98
N ILE A 573 -9.64 8.82 -7.15
CA ILE A 573 -11.02 8.99 -7.56
C ILE A 573 -11.32 10.49 -7.57
N HIS A 574 -11.56 11.05 -8.75
CA HIS A 574 -11.94 12.45 -8.92
C HIS A 574 -13.46 12.61 -8.77
N CYS A 575 -13.87 13.56 -7.93
CA CYS A 575 -15.27 13.88 -7.69
C CYS A 575 -15.55 15.37 -7.88
N ASP A 576 -16.58 15.69 -8.66
CA ASP A 576 -17.15 17.04 -8.74
C ASP A 576 -18.67 16.94 -8.59
N PHE A 577 -19.11 17.08 -7.34
CA PHE A 577 -20.52 16.95 -6.96
C PHE A 577 -21.39 18.06 -7.54
N GLU A 578 -20.87 19.27 -7.74
CA GLU A 578 -21.64 20.39 -8.26
C GLU A 578 -22.02 20.20 -9.72
N ASN A 579 -21.04 19.87 -10.56
CA ASN A 579 -21.23 19.60 -11.98
C ASN A 579 -21.82 18.21 -12.25
N LYS A 580 -22.18 17.47 -11.19
CA LYS A 580 -22.70 16.10 -11.24
C LYS A 580 -21.74 15.08 -11.86
N ASN A 581 -20.44 15.35 -11.80
CA ASN A 581 -19.38 14.49 -12.30
C ASN A 581 -18.80 13.65 -11.14
N TYR A 582 -19.58 12.67 -10.68
CA TYR A 582 -19.20 11.71 -9.64
C TYR A 582 -19.63 10.27 -10.01
N ALA A 583 -19.88 10.02 -11.30
CA ALA A 583 -20.33 8.73 -11.81
C ALA A 583 -19.32 7.61 -11.54
N GLU A 584 -18.02 7.88 -11.65
CA GLU A 584 -16.96 6.92 -11.33
C GLU A 584 -16.99 6.53 -9.85
N ALA A 585 -17.11 7.51 -8.95
CA ALA A 585 -17.20 7.25 -7.51
C ALA A 585 -18.43 6.40 -7.15
N PHE A 586 -19.57 6.70 -7.76
CA PHE A 586 -20.81 5.94 -7.56
C PHE A 586 -20.75 4.52 -8.13
N ALA A 587 -20.18 4.33 -9.32
CA ALA A 587 -20.01 3.01 -9.91
C ALA A 587 -19.08 2.15 -9.05
N ARG A 588 -17.92 2.69 -8.64
CA ARG A 588 -16.99 2.00 -7.75
C ARG A 588 -17.60 1.70 -6.38
N PHE A 589 -18.41 2.59 -5.83
CA PHE A 589 -19.14 2.33 -4.59
C PHE A 589 -19.93 1.00 -4.67
N TYR A 590 -20.63 0.72 -5.77
CA TYR A 590 -21.37 -0.53 -5.95
C TYR A 590 -20.48 -1.74 -6.30
N GLU A 591 -19.48 -1.56 -7.16
CA GLU A 591 -18.56 -2.63 -7.57
C GLU A 591 -17.74 -3.14 -6.39
N GLU A 592 -17.12 -2.23 -5.64
CA GLU A 592 -16.19 -2.53 -4.54
C GLU A 592 -16.91 -3.08 -3.29
N LEU A 593 -18.21 -2.84 -3.18
CA LEU A 593 -19.07 -3.45 -2.16
C LEU A 593 -19.30 -4.95 -2.43
N GLY A 594 -19.20 -5.38 -3.68
CA GLY A 594 -19.57 -6.72 -4.15
C GLY A 594 -21.08 -6.91 -4.35
N GLY A 595 -21.86 -5.83 -4.39
CA GLY A 595 -23.31 -5.92 -4.48
C GLY A 595 -23.80 -6.45 -5.84
N VAL A 596 -23.04 -6.20 -6.90
CA VAL A 596 -23.34 -6.70 -8.26
C VAL A 596 -23.18 -8.23 -8.37
N SER A 597 -22.25 -8.82 -7.61
CA SER A 597 -21.94 -10.26 -7.63
C SER A 597 -22.77 -11.06 -6.62
N ASP A 598 -23.00 -10.53 -5.41
CA ASP A 598 -23.66 -11.23 -4.31
C ASP A 598 -25.19 -11.02 -4.26
N GLY A 599 -25.75 -10.20 -5.17
CA GLY A 599 -27.19 -9.94 -5.26
C GLY A 599 -27.78 -9.11 -4.10
N CYS A 600 -26.93 -8.66 -3.18
CA CYS A 600 -27.29 -7.83 -2.04
C CYS A 600 -26.77 -6.40 -2.27
N ASN A 601 -27.61 -5.55 -2.85
CA ASN A 601 -27.27 -4.18 -3.18
C ASN A 601 -27.97 -3.20 -2.24
N PRO A 602 -27.28 -2.16 -1.75
CA PRO A 602 -27.95 -1.06 -1.07
C PRO A 602 -28.88 -0.34 -2.04
N ARG A 603 -30.01 0.18 -1.54
CA ARG A 603 -30.97 1.00 -2.31
C ARG A 603 -30.54 2.47 -2.29
N ILE A 604 -29.34 2.78 -2.77
CA ILE A 604 -28.81 4.15 -2.82
C ILE A 604 -28.79 4.63 -4.27
N SER A 605 -29.74 5.51 -4.62
CA SER A 605 -29.78 6.09 -5.97
C SER A 605 -28.62 7.05 -6.23
N TYR A 606 -28.34 7.34 -7.50
CA TYR A 606 -27.33 8.33 -7.90
C TYR A 606 -27.56 9.70 -7.25
N LYS A 607 -28.83 10.09 -7.07
CA LYS A 607 -29.23 11.33 -6.39
C LYS A 607 -28.95 11.25 -4.88
N MET A 608 -29.37 10.16 -4.23
CA MET A 608 -29.16 9.94 -2.79
C MET A 608 -27.68 9.95 -2.43
N TYR A 609 -26.83 9.37 -3.29
CA TYR A 609 -25.38 9.38 -3.08
C TYR A 609 -24.82 10.80 -2.89
N ARG A 610 -25.35 11.79 -3.62
CA ARG A 610 -24.97 13.21 -3.47
C ARG A 610 -25.61 13.91 -2.27
N GLU A 611 -26.78 13.45 -1.79
CA GLU A 611 -27.60 14.19 -0.82
C GLU A 611 -27.39 13.75 0.65
N GLY A 612 -26.39 12.91 0.93
CA GLY A 612 -26.08 12.46 2.30
C GLY A 612 -25.75 10.97 2.44
N PHE A 613 -25.54 10.26 1.34
CA PHE A 613 -25.12 8.85 1.31
C PHE A 613 -23.78 8.67 0.59
N THR A 614 -22.86 9.62 0.77
CA THR A 614 -21.56 9.59 0.09
C THR A 614 -20.58 8.68 0.83
N PHE A 615 -20.48 7.43 0.39
CA PHE A 615 -19.51 6.46 0.88
C PHE A 615 -18.50 6.08 -0.20
N PHE A 616 -17.23 6.08 0.14
CA PHE A 616 -16.16 5.56 -0.71
C PHE A 616 -15.73 4.18 -0.22
N VAL A 617 -15.82 3.19 -1.11
CA VAL A 617 -15.51 1.79 -0.80
C VAL A 617 -14.26 1.39 -1.58
N PHE A 618 -13.33 0.76 -0.90
CA PHE A 618 -12.10 0.23 -1.49
C PHE A 618 -11.98 -1.25 -1.13
N ASN A 619 -12.01 -2.13 -2.13
CA ASN A 619 -11.67 -3.54 -1.98
C ASN A 619 -10.16 -3.71 -2.15
N LEU A 620 -9.50 -4.19 -1.10
CA LEU A 620 -8.07 -4.51 -1.10
C LEU A 620 -7.83 -6.01 -1.33
N SER A 621 -8.90 -6.82 -1.40
CA SER A 621 -8.82 -8.27 -1.67
C SER A 621 -8.70 -8.55 -3.16
N ALA A 622 -8.15 -9.72 -3.50
CA ALA A 622 -8.01 -10.16 -4.89
C ALA A 622 -9.32 -10.77 -5.47
N ILE A 623 -10.37 -10.90 -4.65
CA ILE A 623 -11.67 -11.48 -5.03
C ILE A 623 -12.79 -10.48 -4.70
N ASP A 624 -13.77 -10.34 -5.59
CA ASP A 624 -14.95 -9.47 -5.44
C ASP A 624 -16.09 -10.08 -4.62
N SER A 625 -15.85 -11.18 -3.90
CA SER A 625 -16.87 -11.87 -3.11
C SER A 625 -16.79 -11.47 -1.63
N SER A 626 -17.90 -11.07 -1.02
CA SER A 626 -17.97 -10.64 0.39
C SER A 626 -17.59 -11.73 1.42
N ASN A 627 -17.67 -13.01 1.03
CA ASN A 627 -17.60 -14.15 1.95
C ASN A 627 -16.30 -14.99 1.90
N ALA A 628 -15.27 -14.54 1.18
CA ALA A 628 -14.01 -15.28 1.10
C ALA A 628 -13.16 -15.15 2.38
N TRP A 629 -12.72 -16.27 2.94
CA TRP A 629 -11.85 -16.34 4.12
C TRP A 629 -10.37 -16.06 3.78
N GLU A 630 -10.08 -14.95 3.12
CA GLU A 630 -8.72 -14.63 2.66
C GLU A 630 -7.86 -13.98 3.74
N LEU A 631 -6.60 -14.40 3.85
CA LEU A 631 -5.63 -13.72 4.69
C LEU A 631 -4.86 -12.73 3.81
N SER A 632 -5.05 -11.42 4.02
CA SER A 632 -4.08 -10.40 3.59
C SER A 632 -2.84 -10.55 4.47
N VAL A 633 -2.00 -11.54 4.16
CA VAL A 633 -0.65 -11.59 4.74
C VAL A 633 0.16 -10.60 3.94
N ASP A 634 0.61 -9.52 4.58
CA ASP A 634 1.97 -9.04 4.37
C ASP A 634 2.47 -8.19 5.55
N ILE A 635 3.80 -8.19 5.67
CA ILE A 635 4.62 -7.83 6.82
C ILE A 635 4.75 -6.31 6.92
N ASN A 636 4.50 -5.74 8.11
CA ASN A 636 4.84 -4.36 8.52
C ASN A 636 4.55 -3.26 7.50
N LEU A 637 3.30 -3.13 7.06
CA LEU A 637 2.91 -2.00 6.22
C LEU A 637 1.67 -1.31 6.78
N ALA A 638 1.75 0.00 6.93
CA ALA A 638 0.65 0.85 7.34
C ALA A 638 -0.30 1.11 6.16
N THR A 639 -1.59 1.27 6.47
CA THR A 639 -2.57 1.79 5.51
C THR A 639 -2.72 3.28 5.73
N TYR A 640 -2.59 4.08 4.67
CA TYR A 640 -2.71 5.53 4.73
C TYR A 640 -3.86 6.03 3.85
N LEU A 641 -4.59 7.03 4.35
CA LEU A 641 -5.68 7.68 3.61
C LEU A 641 -5.25 9.09 3.18
N VAL A 642 -5.55 9.44 1.92
CA VAL A 642 -5.42 10.80 1.38
C VAL A 642 -6.79 11.31 0.96
N LEU A 643 -7.12 12.50 1.44
CA LEU A 643 -8.32 13.24 1.05
C LEU A 643 -7.91 14.65 0.64
N LYS A 644 -8.41 15.11 -0.51
CA LYS A 644 -8.29 16.50 -0.91
C LYS A 644 -9.68 17.14 -0.97
N PHE A 645 -9.76 18.33 -0.39
CA PHE A 645 -10.96 19.14 -0.25
C PHE A 645 -10.78 20.44 -1.03
N GLY A 646 -11.86 20.90 -1.64
CA GLY A 646 -11.90 22.21 -2.29
C GLY A 646 -11.69 22.18 -3.79
N LYS A 647 -11.91 23.35 -4.40
CA LYS A 647 -11.83 23.56 -5.85
C LYS A 647 -10.67 24.47 -6.17
N HIS A 648 -9.93 24.14 -7.23
CA HIS A 648 -9.07 25.11 -7.90
C HIS A 648 -9.78 25.91 -9.00
N ASN A 649 -11.00 25.53 -9.40
CA ASN A 649 -11.80 26.20 -10.43
C ASN A 649 -12.85 27.16 -9.83
N HIS A 650 -13.02 28.35 -10.43
CA HIS A 650 -14.03 29.35 -10.04
C HIS A 650 -13.89 29.94 -8.63
N LEU A 651 -12.65 30.16 -8.18
CA LEU A 651 -12.38 30.87 -6.93
C LEU A 651 -12.91 32.32 -6.99
N SER A 652 -13.50 32.79 -5.90
CA SER A 652 -13.94 34.17 -5.77
C SER A 652 -12.75 35.13 -5.64
N ALA A 653 -12.94 36.39 -6.04
CA ALA A 653 -11.87 37.40 -5.95
C ALA A 653 -11.41 37.65 -4.49
N SER A 654 -12.28 37.42 -3.50
CA SER A 654 -11.93 37.48 -2.07
C SER A 654 -11.00 36.34 -1.67
N GLU A 655 -11.32 35.10 -2.07
CA GLU A 655 -10.50 33.91 -1.77
C GLU A 655 -9.12 34.02 -2.43
N ILE A 656 -9.05 34.46 -3.69
CA ILE A 656 -7.77 34.64 -4.40
C ILE A 656 -6.89 35.69 -3.70
N ARG A 657 -7.49 36.78 -3.17
CA ARG A 657 -6.75 37.80 -2.41
C ARG A 657 -6.20 37.25 -1.10
N GLU A 658 -6.95 36.39 -0.43
CA GLU A 658 -6.51 35.73 0.80
C GLU A 658 -5.39 34.73 0.53
N MET A 659 -5.52 33.91 -0.52
CA MET A 659 -4.46 33.01 -0.98
C MET A 659 -3.17 33.77 -1.33
N ASN A 660 -3.28 34.91 -2.03
CA ASN A 660 -2.13 35.76 -2.32
C ASN A 660 -1.48 36.36 -1.05
N ARG A 661 -2.28 36.65 -0.02
CA ARG A 661 -1.75 37.09 1.28
C ARG A 661 -0.94 35.99 1.94
N HIS A 662 -1.42 34.75 1.91
CA HIS A 662 -0.72 33.60 2.47
C HIS A 662 0.55 33.24 1.69
N LEU A 663 0.50 33.24 0.35
CA LEU A 663 1.68 33.04 -0.50
C LEU A 663 2.81 34.03 -0.17
N ARG A 664 2.47 35.29 0.13
CA ARG A 664 3.46 36.32 0.54
C ARG A 664 4.01 36.14 1.96
N GLN A 665 3.31 35.40 2.83
CA GLN A 665 3.74 35.11 4.19
C GLN A 665 4.62 33.86 4.27
N MET A 666 4.61 33.01 3.24
CA MET A 666 5.41 31.79 3.18
C MET A 666 6.88 32.10 2.85
N ASP A 667 7.81 31.41 3.51
CA ASP A 667 9.23 31.45 3.16
C ASP A 667 9.51 30.50 1.98
N VAL A 668 9.50 31.07 0.78
CA VAL A 668 9.63 30.36 -0.49
C VAL A 668 11.04 30.55 -1.07
N PRO A 669 11.95 29.57 -0.94
CA PRO A 669 13.29 29.64 -1.53
C PRO A 669 13.33 29.49 -3.06
N LEU A 670 12.35 28.81 -3.68
CA LEU A 670 12.38 28.56 -5.13
C LEU A 670 10.98 28.33 -5.70
N VAL A 671 10.68 29.00 -6.82
CA VAL A 671 9.52 28.73 -7.68
C VAL A 671 10.01 28.42 -9.09
N TRP A 672 9.47 27.39 -9.74
CA TRP A 672 9.83 27.05 -11.11
C TRP A 672 8.66 26.45 -11.88
N ASN A 673 8.78 26.47 -13.21
CA ASN A 673 7.86 25.80 -14.11
C ASN A 673 8.25 24.33 -14.24
N GLY A 674 7.37 23.42 -13.81
CA GLY A 674 7.60 21.98 -13.81
C GLY A 674 7.74 21.37 -15.21
N CYS A 675 7.25 22.03 -16.26
CA CYS A 675 7.31 21.51 -17.63
C CYS A 675 8.68 21.68 -18.29
N ASN A 676 9.46 22.69 -17.88
CA ASN A 676 10.74 23.01 -18.52
C ASN A 676 11.89 23.31 -17.54
N GLY A 677 11.62 23.28 -16.23
CA GLY A 677 12.61 23.51 -15.18
C GLY A 677 13.09 24.95 -15.04
N LEU A 678 12.48 25.91 -15.74
CA LEU A 678 12.88 27.32 -15.67
C LEU A 678 12.34 27.99 -14.40
N PRO A 679 13.14 28.83 -13.71
CA PRO A 679 12.69 29.55 -12.53
C PRO A 679 11.60 30.58 -12.88
N VAL A 680 10.73 30.84 -11.91
CA VAL A 680 9.69 31.89 -11.91
C VAL A 680 9.96 32.81 -10.71
N ASP A 681 9.65 34.11 -10.81
CA ASP A 681 10.00 35.04 -9.74
C ASP A 681 9.31 34.68 -8.42
N LEU A 682 10.02 34.90 -7.31
CA LEU A 682 9.55 34.61 -5.95
C LEU A 682 8.37 35.50 -5.51
N THR A 683 8.16 36.64 -6.18
CA THR A 683 7.06 37.57 -5.89
C THR A 683 5.84 37.32 -6.79
N CYS A 684 5.73 36.14 -7.39
CA CYS A 684 4.58 35.78 -8.22
C CYS A 684 3.27 35.79 -7.43
N GLU A 685 2.16 36.12 -8.09
CA GLU A 685 0.82 36.16 -7.48
C GLU A 685 -0.23 35.48 -8.35
N LEU A 686 -1.31 35.00 -7.73
CA LEU A 686 -2.46 34.46 -8.44
C LEU A 686 -3.29 35.59 -9.07
N SER A 687 -3.65 35.42 -10.33
CA SER A 687 -4.47 36.37 -11.09
C SER A 687 -5.92 36.34 -10.64
N LEU A 688 -6.56 37.50 -10.55
CA LEU A 688 -7.95 37.62 -10.09
C LEU A 688 -9.00 37.28 -11.16
N ASP A 689 -8.67 37.48 -12.43
CA ASP A 689 -9.60 37.49 -13.56
C ASP A 689 -9.19 36.55 -14.72
N SER A 690 -7.92 36.17 -14.74
CA SER A 690 -7.32 35.42 -15.83
C SER A 690 -7.31 33.92 -15.54
N THR A 691 -7.86 33.13 -16.46
CA THR A 691 -7.88 31.66 -16.36
C THR A 691 -7.18 31.02 -17.57
N PRO A 692 -6.74 29.76 -17.49
CA PRO A 692 -6.15 29.05 -18.62
C PRO A 692 -6.98 29.11 -19.90
N ARG A 693 -8.31 29.13 -19.76
CA ARG A 693 -9.26 29.20 -20.88
C ARG A 693 -9.45 30.62 -21.42
N ASN A 694 -9.51 31.63 -20.55
CA ASN A 694 -9.84 33.00 -20.94
C ASN A 694 -8.61 33.82 -21.35
N HIS A 695 -7.44 33.55 -20.77
CA HIS A 695 -6.22 34.30 -21.05
C HIS A 695 -5.56 33.80 -22.35
N SER A 696 -5.24 34.73 -23.25
CA SER A 696 -4.54 34.45 -24.50
C SER A 696 -3.34 35.36 -24.69
N PHE A 697 -2.31 34.83 -25.33
CA PHE A 697 -1.10 35.59 -25.65
C PHE A 697 -0.66 35.34 -27.09
N VAL A 698 0.15 36.27 -27.61
CA VAL A 698 0.62 36.23 -28.99
C VAL A 698 1.82 35.29 -29.11
N LYS A 699 1.69 34.25 -29.93
CA LYS A 699 2.76 33.34 -30.30
C LYS A 699 3.21 33.63 -31.74
N LEU A 700 4.51 33.79 -31.95
CA LEU A 700 5.10 33.88 -33.28
C LEU A 700 5.19 32.46 -33.88
N VAL A 701 4.58 32.24 -35.03
CA VAL A 701 4.64 30.95 -35.73
C VAL A 701 5.36 31.15 -37.07
N THR A 702 6.53 30.55 -37.21
CA THR A 702 7.29 30.47 -38.45
C THR A 702 6.90 29.20 -39.19
N ARG A 703 6.32 29.35 -40.39
CA ARG A 703 6.02 28.20 -41.28
C ARG A 703 7.11 28.12 -42.35
N PRO A 704 7.57 26.92 -42.75
CA PRO A 704 8.54 26.80 -43.83
C PRO A 704 8.01 27.49 -45.10
N GLY A 705 8.75 28.47 -45.62
CA GLY A 705 8.40 29.21 -46.85
C GLY A 705 7.41 30.38 -46.69
N LYS A 706 6.96 30.74 -45.48
CA LYS A 706 6.18 31.97 -45.22
C LYS A 706 6.73 32.74 -44.01
N GLY A 707 6.75 34.07 -44.12
CA GLY A 707 7.23 34.96 -43.06
C GLY A 707 6.48 34.76 -41.72
N PRO A 708 7.05 35.23 -40.61
CA PRO A 708 6.49 35.02 -39.27
C PRO A 708 5.08 35.64 -39.17
N LYS A 709 4.10 34.84 -38.71
CA LYS A 709 2.75 35.31 -38.39
C LYS A 709 2.52 35.28 -36.89
N HIS A 710 1.91 36.35 -36.38
CA HIS A 710 1.40 36.42 -35.01
C HIS A 710 0.08 35.65 -34.91
N GLN A 711 0.00 34.68 -34.01
CA GLN A 711 -1.21 33.92 -33.72
C GLN A 711 -1.54 34.04 -32.23
N PHE A 712 -2.78 34.41 -31.91
CA PHE A 712 -3.27 34.36 -30.53
C PHE A 712 -3.56 32.91 -30.14
N VAL A 713 -3.01 32.49 -29.00
CA VAL A 713 -3.20 31.14 -28.45
C VAL A 713 -3.56 31.28 -26.97
N THR A 714 -4.56 30.53 -26.52
CA THR A 714 -4.91 30.46 -25.09
C THR A 714 -3.83 29.73 -24.31
N VAL A 715 -3.69 30.06 -23.02
CA VAL A 715 -2.72 29.38 -22.14
C VAL A 715 -3.01 27.87 -22.10
N LEU A 716 -4.28 27.48 -22.01
CA LEU A 716 -4.73 26.08 -22.07
C LEU A 716 -4.18 25.37 -23.32
N SER A 717 -4.49 25.88 -24.52
CA SER A 717 -4.09 25.23 -25.78
C SER A 717 -2.57 25.24 -25.98
N TYR A 718 -1.87 26.26 -25.45
CA TYR A 718 -0.43 26.32 -25.53
C TYR A 718 0.25 25.23 -24.70
N PHE A 719 -0.17 25.02 -23.45
CA PHE A 719 0.44 24.01 -22.58
C PHE A 719 0.12 22.59 -23.05
N GLU A 720 -1.11 22.32 -23.47
CA GLU A 720 -1.50 21.02 -24.05
C GLU A 720 -0.70 20.70 -25.31
N LYS A 721 -0.57 21.64 -26.25
CA LYS A 721 0.10 21.37 -27.53
C LYS A 721 1.63 21.37 -27.44
N LYS A 722 2.22 22.23 -26.60
CA LYS A 722 3.68 22.37 -26.52
C LYS A 722 4.30 21.37 -25.56
N TYR A 723 3.67 21.14 -24.40
CA TYR A 723 4.23 20.29 -23.35
C TYR A 723 3.51 18.94 -23.22
N GLY A 724 2.41 18.71 -23.95
CA GLY A 724 1.71 17.44 -23.93
C GLY A 724 1.00 17.13 -22.61
N ILE A 725 0.71 18.16 -21.81
CA ILE A 725 0.03 18.01 -20.50
C ILE A 725 -1.45 18.39 -20.63
N THR A 726 -2.33 17.61 -20.02
CA THR A 726 -3.76 17.95 -19.87
C THR A 726 -3.96 18.73 -18.57
N LEU A 727 -4.54 19.93 -18.67
CA LEU A 727 -4.85 20.77 -17.50
C LEU A 727 -6.25 20.45 -16.98
N ASN A 728 -6.34 19.99 -15.74
CA ASN A 728 -7.61 19.58 -15.12
C ASN A 728 -8.45 20.78 -14.64
N TYR A 729 -7.80 21.90 -14.32
CA TYR A 729 -8.42 23.11 -13.78
C TYR A 729 -8.40 24.28 -14.77
N SER A 730 -9.16 24.15 -15.87
CA SER A 730 -9.23 25.16 -16.94
C SER A 730 -9.78 26.54 -16.53
N HIS A 731 -10.46 26.62 -15.38
CA HIS A 731 -11.04 27.83 -14.78
C HIS A 731 -10.33 28.27 -13.50
N SER A 732 -9.12 27.76 -13.24
CA SER A 732 -8.27 28.19 -12.13
C SER A 732 -7.62 29.54 -12.39
N PRO A 733 -7.22 30.29 -11.34
CA PRO A 733 -6.38 31.46 -11.51
C PRO A 733 -5.01 31.06 -12.06
N LEU A 734 -4.41 31.94 -12.87
CA LEU A 734 -3.04 31.77 -13.35
C LEU A 734 -2.04 32.38 -12.37
N VAL A 735 -0.85 31.80 -12.27
CA VAL A 735 0.29 32.40 -11.57
C VAL A 735 0.91 33.46 -12.48
N ARG A 736 0.89 34.71 -12.02
CA ARG A 736 1.47 35.86 -12.69
C ARG A 736 2.85 36.16 -12.13
N ASP A 737 3.82 36.21 -13.01
CA ASP A 737 5.18 36.65 -12.74
C ASP A 737 5.30 38.19 -12.85
N ASN A 738 6.34 38.81 -12.27
CA ASN A 738 6.56 40.27 -12.36
C ASN A 738 6.69 40.73 -13.82
N GLY A 739 7.28 39.88 -14.66
CA GLY A 739 7.38 40.10 -16.11
C GLY A 739 6.05 40.00 -16.86
N GLY A 740 4.92 39.81 -16.17
CA GLY A 740 3.59 39.70 -16.76
C GLY A 740 3.32 38.36 -17.46
N ARG A 741 4.18 37.37 -17.27
CA ARG A 741 4.01 36.02 -17.80
C ARG A 741 3.02 35.26 -16.92
N MET A 742 2.13 34.51 -17.56
CA MET A 742 1.04 33.81 -16.88
C MET A 742 1.21 32.30 -17.05
N TYR A 743 1.16 31.57 -15.94
CA TYR A 743 1.37 30.13 -15.90
C TYR A 743 0.18 29.43 -15.24
N PRO A 744 -0.26 28.26 -15.73
CA PRO A 744 -1.22 27.43 -15.00
C PRO A 744 -0.66 27.06 -13.63
N THR A 745 -1.48 27.11 -12.58
CA THR A 745 -1.12 26.67 -11.23
C THR A 745 -0.62 25.23 -11.21
N GLU A 746 -1.23 24.34 -12.00
CA GLU A 746 -0.80 22.93 -12.18
C GLU A 746 0.61 22.77 -12.75
N ALA A 747 1.14 23.79 -13.45
CA ALA A 747 2.47 23.74 -14.06
C ALA A 747 3.56 24.38 -13.18
N ILE A 748 3.20 24.98 -12.04
CA ILE A 748 4.11 25.71 -11.16
C ILE A 748 4.42 24.87 -9.93
N TRP A 749 5.71 24.77 -9.62
CA TRP A 749 6.22 24.07 -8.44
C TRP A 749 6.86 25.09 -7.50
N ILE A 750 6.55 24.96 -6.21
CA ILE A 750 7.03 25.84 -5.15
C ILE A 750 7.77 24.98 -4.13
N ARG A 751 9.01 25.35 -3.81
CA ARG A 751 9.74 24.78 -2.67
C ARG A 751 9.53 25.71 -1.49
N ILE A 752 9.10 25.16 -0.36
CA ILE A 752 8.79 25.90 0.87
C ILE A 752 9.69 25.35 1.98
N HIS A 753 10.22 26.22 2.84
CA HIS A 753 10.84 25.79 4.09
C HIS A 753 9.77 25.58 5.15
N ILE A 754 9.64 24.35 5.65
CA ILE A 754 8.80 24.03 6.81
C ILE A 754 9.69 24.18 8.04
N SER A 755 9.32 25.11 8.93
CA SER A 755 9.98 25.30 10.24
C SER A 755 9.33 24.47 11.33
#